data_AF-A0AAV8UZA8-F1
#
_entry.id   AF-A0AAV8UZA8-F1
#
_cell.length_a   1.000
_cell.length_b   1.000
_cell.length_c   1.000
_cell.angle_alpha   90.00
_cell.angle_beta   90.00
_cell.angle_gamma   90.00
#
_symmetry.space_group_name_H-M   'P 1'
#
loop_
_entity.id
_entity.type
_entity.pdbx_description
1 polymer ?
#
loop_
_entity_poly.entity_id
_entity_poly.type
_entity_poly.pdbx_seq_one_letter_code
_entity_poly.pdbx_strand_id
1 'polypeptide(L)'
;MIRMQKRKGNRKENRPEIPLFEDPNSKSKRRRSSLKRFLNAKTLLALLAIVGAVVAAVAVGFRFRSQGTRTAVEADLSVTWYSDGYKGNRNLPRSKIVALVEVRNVRNAVPFFLTAISRVVDSVVVLDDHSEDNTVGLIEDHHEHKVEVLLKKTGPWKRREEMRDRNILLEYGRKAGGTHFVLLDYDEFFSANCVRDGSLRERILQLKPGESLNLPWLEAWKSPFWHRVLEEDFSTNFLERRQTVIFADDGKVMYNTETSLSRDLGEQNASIHTLKCPRNLCGTPPKNKGRGKQGTERCKIIEMKFASIENAILKSAWYEALGRRANVPDATVRGKIFDALFHPSGNLLPKEHIFPIPRDLVINSMWKNDMFSLVESWRAREVLKWGRETPGGLRTLLEGLPASASIDWDALEELIDEEDSSSLTLPALPRARHGRVTYVLHDALPKELLEHILVLLGPVDQDFLDSSARLAQTNTFPDRLDEERHIRNTLISSLHGSNPRERLVIAQSVKEGQGQSFEVGVNLLQDVNVEFVLLVGPEDESRPTSHVRQLLKELVEKANVFHHLSVVGIDSTATLSLSYASAALEALQTRRLVVLSEVIESAMRTRASLLNSKWIPESNLPKLADMVFSVNAGRSGSRYLADLLGTVEGNVVSLHEPACPEKKCSSGGAMRMQNTSLPHSYRNRKDVKYTMILKELETLMRSQRTPVSASRGWGGTIEKQNGVPLQVVHWLRGHVRLVNTGGPIVYIETNPNFKSWYYDIVLREFGRNFQLTIINLRKWPPALLRSIYETGFFSDRDGYQWMETANSVNSKTPAIAPDYELTPLQLINSYILNTEAVAQEISKFREAESVTFLNLRSEEVFSKSASLELVRTLGLKPSNRTFEILGVVRDKYRDENHRLRSDENAGTHKLRLKEISLADCEKSWKAYLARASSMGLELPKCVDRYPGFDYGK
;
A
#
# COMPACT_ATOMS: atom_id res chain seq x y z
N MET A 1 -14.18 -68.68 2.82
CA MET A 1 -12.98 -68.31 3.61
C MET A 1 -13.28 -66.99 4.32
N ILE A 2 -13.95 -66.97 5.47
CA ILE A 2 -13.49 -67.31 6.84
C ILE A 2 -12.61 -66.22 7.49
N ARG A 3 -13.08 -65.80 8.67
CA ARG A 3 -12.48 -65.07 9.83
C ARG A 3 -12.60 -63.55 9.86
N MET A 4 -13.44 -62.95 10.74
CA MET A 4 -13.51 -62.91 12.24
C MET A 4 -12.61 -61.80 12.83
N GLN A 5 -13.20 -60.74 13.42
CA GLN A 5 -13.62 -60.56 14.83
C GLN A 5 -12.49 -60.34 15.86
N LYS A 6 -12.58 -59.21 16.60
CA LYS A 6 -12.38 -59.05 18.07
C LYS A 6 -12.88 -57.63 18.45
N ARG A 7 -13.96 -57.44 19.23
CA ARG A 7 -14.09 -57.47 20.71
C ARG A 7 -13.15 -56.45 21.39
N LYS A 8 -13.48 -55.68 22.45
CA LYS A 8 -14.63 -55.46 23.35
C LYS A 8 -14.19 -54.29 24.27
N GLY A 9 -15.10 -53.47 24.80
CA GLY A 9 -14.77 -52.53 25.89
C GLY A 9 -15.95 -51.67 26.35
N ASN A 10 -16.68 -52.15 27.36
CA ASN A 10 -17.84 -51.54 28.01
C ASN A 10 -17.49 -50.33 28.91
N ARG A 11 -18.38 -49.33 28.99
CA ARG A 11 -19.03 -48.86 30.26
C ARG A 11 -20.10 -47.77 29.99
N LYS A 12 -21.37 -48.14 30.29
CA LYS A 12 -22.43 -47.46 31.09
C LYS A 12 -22.40 -45.92 31.23
N GLU A 13 -23.49 -45.15 31.33
CA GLU A 13 -24.97 -45.30 31.30
C GLU A 13 -25.55 -43.85 31.39
N ASN A 14 -26.86 -43.71 31.15
CA ASN A 14 -27.77 -42.60 31.49
C ASN A 14 -28.10 -41.54 30.41
N ARG A 15 -29.25 -41.72 29.75
CA ARG A 15 -30.28 -40.69 29.52
C ARG A 15 -31.67 -41.34 29.42
N PRO A 16 -32.73 -40.75 30.00
CA PRO A 16 -34.04 -41.38 30.11
C PRO A 16 -34.94 -41.15 28.89
N GLU A 17 -35.92 -42.04 28.81
CA GLU A 17 -36.93 -42.28 27.78
C GLU A 17 -38.01 -41.19 27.67
N ILE A 18 -38.60 -41.08 26.48
CA ILE A 18 -39.95 -40.54 26.26
C ILE A 18 -40.73 -41.64 25.51
N PRO A 19 -41.87 -42.14 26.01
CA PRO A 19 -42.65 -43.15 25.31
C PRO A 19 -43.75 -42.53 24.43
N LEU A 20 -43.96 -43.21 23.31
CA LEU A 20 -45.15 -43.20 22.45
C LEU A 20 -46.39 -43.66 23.23
N PHE A 21 -47.58 -43.15 22.87
CA PHE A 21 -48.82 -43.94 22.90
C PHE A 21 -49.85 -43.44 21.87
N GLU A 22 -50.74 -44.37 21.55
CA GLU A 22 -51.54 -44.57 20.34
C GLU A 22 -52.88 -43.79 20.25
N ASP A 23 -53.41 -43.78 19.03
CA ASP A 23 -54.77 -43.42 18.58
C ASP A 23 -55.83 -44.42 19.11
N PRO A 24 -57.11 -44.06 19.40
CA PRO A 24 -58.16 -44.15 18.37
C PRO A 24 -59.42 -43.24 18.52
N ASN A 25 -60.16 -43.11 17.40
CA ASN A 25 -61.62 -42.92 17.26
C ASN A 25 -62.25 -41.51 17.35
N SER A 26 -62.79 -41.00 16.24
CA SER A 26 -64.17 -41.35 15.78
C SER A 26 -64.73 -40.34 14.77
N LYS A 27 -65.52 -40.89 13.85
CA LYS A 27 -66.24 -40.25 12.74
C LYS A 27 -67.33 -39.28 13.24
N SER A 28 -67.62 -38.20 12.50
CA SER A 28 -69.01 -37.72 12.40
C SER A 28 -69.36 -37.10 11.04
N LYS A 29 -70.46 -37.61 10.48
CA LYS A 29 -71.21 -37.12 9.31
C LYS A 29 -72.38 -36.27 9.81
N ARG A 30 -72.70 -35.21 9.04
CA ARG A 30 -74.02 -34.59 8.77
C ARG A 30 -75.07 -34.54 9.90
N ARG A 31 -75.55 -33.32 10.21
CA ARG A 31 -77.00 -32.99 10.19
C ARG A 31 -77.24 -31.48 10.07
N ARG A 32 -77.92 -31.09 8.98
CA ARG A 32 -78.66 -29.83 8.85
C ARG A 32 -80.01 -30.01 9.55
N SER A 33 -80.42 -29.07 10.40
CA SER A 33 -81.83 -28.69 10.54
C SER A 33 -81.98 -27.41 11.35
N SER A 34 -82.65 -26.43 10.73
CA SER A 34 -83.67 -25.56 11.34
C SER A 34 -83.34 -24.81 12.63
N LEU A 35 -83.05 -23.51 12.51
CA LEU A 35 -83.50 -22.53 13.49
C LEU A 35 -83.93 -21.24 12.75
N LYS A 36 -85.24 -21.08 12.57
CA LYS A 36 -85.89 -19.84 12.11
C LYS A 36 -86.77 -19.35 13.27
N ARG A 37 -86.64 -18.05 13.58
CA ARG A 37 -87.47 -17.19 14.48
C ARG A 37 -87.15 -17.41 15.98
N PHE A 38 -86.91 -16.41 16.82
CA PHE A 38 -87.34 -15.01 16.87
C PHE A 38 -86.18 -14.11 17.34
N LEU A 39 -85.83 -13.08 16.57
CA LEU A 39 -85.23 -11.86 17.12
C LEU A 39 -86.34 -10.82 17.06
N ASN A 40 -86.85 -10.39 18.22
CA ASN A 40 -87.88 -9.37 18.27
C ASN A 40 -87.29 -8.03 17.80
N ALA A 41 -88.13 -7.13 17.28
CA ALA A 41 -87.70 -5.85 16.74
C ALA A 41 -86.94 -4.96 17.74
N LYS A 42 -87.18 -5.11 19.06
CA LYS A 42 -86.43 -4.39 20.10
C LYS A 42 -85.00 -4.92 20.24
N THR A 43 -84.76 -6.22 20.06
CA THR A 43 -83.41 -6.79 20.08
C THR A 43 -82.61 -6.35 18.86
N LEU A 44 -83.26 -6.24 17.69
CA LEU A 44 -82.63 -5.73 16.48
C LEU A 44 -82.32 -4.22 16.58
N LEU A 45 -83.22 -3.42 17.15
CA LEU A 45 -82.99 -2.00 17.44
C LEU A 45 -81.89 -1.77 18.47
N ALA A 46 -81.82 -2.61 19.51
CA ALA A 46 -80.73 -2.57 20.49
C ALA A 46 -79.38 -2.94 19.85
N LEU A 47 -79.35 -3.97 18.99
CA LEU A 47 -78.15 -4.34 18.24
C LEU A 47 -77.72 -3.25 17.25
N LEU A 48 -78.67 -2.61 16.56
CA LEU A 48 -78.37 -1.49 15.66
C LEU A 48 -77.92 -0.22 16.42
N ALA A 49 -78.45 0.03 17.62
CA ALA A 49 -77.98 1.11 18.49
C ALA A 49 -76.58 0.82 19.06
N ILE A 50 -76.28 -0.43 19.40
CA ILE A 50 -74.94 -0.84 19.83
C ILE A 50 -73.95 -0.74 18.67
N VAL A 51 -74.31 -1.23 17.47
CA VAL A 51 -73.47 -1.10 16.28
C VAL A 51 -73.30 0.37 15.90
N GLY A 52 -74.36 1.18 15.99
CA GLY A 52 -74.30 2.63 15.76
C GLY A 52 -73.41 3.35 16.79
N ALA A 53 -73.49 2.99 18.07
CA ALA A 53 -72.64 3.53 19.12
C ALA A 53 -71.17 3.08 18.97
N VAL A 54 -70.93 1.84 18.54
CA VAL A 54 -69.58 1.33 18.24
C VAL A 54 -69.01 2.03 17.00
N VAL A 55 -69.80 2.19 15.94
CA VAL A 55 -69.37 2.91 14.73
C VAL A 55 -69.15 4.39 15.03
N ALA A 56 -69.99 5.02 15.85
CA ALA A 56 -69.80 6.40 16.30
C ALA A 56 -68.59 6.53 17.23
N ALA A 57 -68.35 5.60 18.15
CA ALA A 57 -67.16 5.59 19.01
C ALA A 57 -65.88 5.33 18.21
N VAL A 58 -65.95 4.48 17.17
CA VAL A 58 -64.84 4.26 16.23
C VAL A 58 -64.63 5.49 15.35
N ALA A 59 -65.69 6.17 14.89
CA ALA A 59 -65.59 7.39 14.08
C ALA A 59 -65.10 8.60 14.89
N VAL A 60 -65.54 8.74 16.14
CA VAL A 60 -65.05 9.76 17.10
C VAL A 60 -63.63 9.42 17.53
N GLY A 61 -63.30 8.14 17.74
CA GLY A 61 -61.94 7.67 17.97
C GLY A 61 -61.01 7.92 16.78
N PHE A 62 -61.50 7.81 15.54
CA PHE A 62 -60.76 8.16 14.33
C PHE A 62 -60.61 9.69 14.16
N ARG A 63 -61.63 10.48 14.52
CA ARG A 63 -61.56 11.95 14.46
C ARG A 63 -60.59 12.51 15.51
N PHE A 64 -60.58 11.96 16.73
CA PHE A 64 -59.61 12.33 17.76
C PHE A 64 -58.18 11.82 17.47
N ARG A 65 -58.01 10.73 16.72
CA ARG A 65 -56.67 10.29 16.25
C ARG A 65 -56.10 11.14 15.11
N SER A 66 -56.96 11.84 14.35
CA SER A 66 -56.52 12.68 13.22
C SER A 66 -56.05 14.08 13.62
N GLN A 67 -56.21 14.47 14.89
CA GLN A 67 -55.64 15.68 15.46
C GLN A 67 -54.69 15.34 16.62
N GLY A 68 -53.45 14.98 16.27
CA GLY A 68 -52.27 15.41 17.00
C GLY A 68 -52.00 14.83 18.39
N THR A 69 -52.01 13.51 18.58
CA THR A 69 -51.02 12.92 19.48
C THR A 69 -49.75 12.67 18.68
N ARG A 70 -48.85 13.66 18.62
CA ARG A 70 -47.43 13.38 18.31
C ARG A 70 -47.06 12.17 19.15
N THR A 71 -46.61 11.09 18.52
CA THR A 71 -46.09 9.96 19.30
C THR A 71 -44.99 10.50 20.21
N ALA A 72 -44.79 9.95 21.41
CA ALA A 72 -43.73 10.42 22.31
C ALA A 72 -42.34 10.49 21.63
N VAL A 73 -42.15 9.73 20.54
CA VAL A 73 -40.98 9.73 19.67
C VAL A 73 -40.82 11.04 18.87
N GLU A 74 -41.91 11.67 18.43
CA GLU A 74 -41.90 12.95 17.68
C GLU A 74 -41.75 14.18 18.60
N ALA A 75 -41.84 14.02 19.92
CA ALA A 75 -41.69 15.12 20.86
C ALA A 75 -40.24 15.64 20.95
N ASP A 76 -39.25 14.79 20.65
CA ASP A 76 -37.81 15.10 20.77
C ASP A 76 -37.12 15.31 19.41
N LEU A 77 -37.87 15.41 18.31
CA LEU A 77 -37.33 15.54 16.96
C LEU A 77 -37.85 16.80 16.27
N SER A 78 -36.92 17.61 15.76
CA SER A 78 -37.18 18.62 14.74
C SER A 78 -37.09 17.95 13.37
N VAL A 79 -38.16 18.03 12.58
CA VAL A 79 -38.25 17.41 11.26
C VAL A 79 -38.32 18.48 10.19
N THR A 80 -37.39 18.46 9.24
CA THR A 80 -37.37 19.36 8.08
C THR A 80 -37.53 18.54 6.80
N TRP A 81 -38.51 18.90 5.96
CA TRP A 81 -38.74 18.31 4.64
C TRP A 81 -38.28 19.30 3.58
N TYR A 82 -37.38 18.88 2.68
CA TYR A 82 -36.81 19.75 1.64
C TYR A 82 -37.55 19.65 0.29
N SER A 83 -38.40 18.65 0.10
CA SER A 83 -39.21 18.54 -1.11
C SER A 83 -40.66 18.93 -0.84
N ASP A 84 -41.23 19.80 -1.68
CA ASP A 84 -42.68 20.14 -1.69
C ASP A 84 -43.57 18.94 -2.10
N GLY A 85 -42.94 17.81 -2.44
CA GLY A 85 -43.49 16.71 -3.21
C GLY A 85 -44.04 15.54 -2.40
N TYR A 86 -44.96 15.79 -1.46
CA TYR A 86 -45.93 14.75 -1.07
C TYR A 86 -47.36 15.31 -1.02
N LYS A 87 -47.74 16.09 -2.03
CA LYS A 87 -49.15 16.31 -2.36
C LYS A 87 -49.61 15.31 -3.43
N GLY A 88 -49.72 14.05 -3.03
CA GLY A 88 -50.84 13.18 -3.43
C GLY A 88 -51.01 12.74 -4.88
N ASN A 89 -49.96 12.29 -5.59
CA ASN A 89 -50.19 11.49 -6.80
C ASN A 89 -50.17 9.98 -6.48
N ARG A 90 -51.35 9.42 -6.13
CA ARG A 90 -51.55 8.04 -5.63
C ARG A 90 -51.51 6.95 -6.72
N ASN A 91 -50.98 7.21 -7.91
CA ASN A 91 -50.98 6.24 -9.00
C ASN A 91 -49.69 5.41 -9.02
N LEU A 92 -49.75 4.25 -8.36
CA LEU A 92 -48.77 3.14 -8.26
C LEU A 92 -47.38 3.49 -7.67
N PRO A 93 -46.84 2.67 -6.75
CA PRO A 93 -45.55 2.96 -6.12
C PRO A 93 -44.44 2.73 -7.14
N ARG A 94 -43.86 3.83 -7.65
CA ARG A 94 -42.57 3.77 -8.33
C ARG A 94 -41.54 3.27 -7.33
N SER A 95 -40.81 2.20 -7.67
CA SER A 95 -39.67 1.75 -6.85
C SER A 95 -38.72 2.92 -6.61
N LYS A 96 -38.49 3.22 -5.34
CA LYS A 96 -37.65 4.33 -4.84
C LYS A 96 -36.59 3.78 -3.90
N ILE A 97 -35.33 4.14 -4.17
CA ILE A 97 -34.18 3.81 -3.33
C ILE A 97 -33.90 4.99 -2.40
N VAL A 98 -33.92 4.75 -1.10
CA VAL A 98 -33.68 5.77 -0.07
C VAL A 98 -32.45 5.41 0.75
N ALA A 99 -31.50 6.33 0.88
CA ALA A 99 -30.40 6.19 1.83
C ALA A 99 -30.88 6.59 3.24
N LEU A 100 -30.56 5.77 4.24
CA LEU A 100 -30.85 6.00 5.66
C LEU A 100 -29.54 6.29 6.39
N VAL A 101 -29.33 7.53 6.78
CA VAL A 101 -28.01 8.03 7.22
C VAL A 101 -28.11 8.59 8.63
N GLU A 102 -27.27 8.08 9.53
CA GLU A 102 -27.07 8.61 10.87
C GLU A 102 -25.75 9.39 10.90
N VAL A 103 -25.76 10.60 11.46
CA VAL A 103 -24.59 11.49 11.54
C VAL A 103 -24.45 12.10 12.92
N ARG A 104 -23.21 12.34 13.36
CA ARG A 104 -22.86 13.14 14.54
C ARG A 104 -21.44 13.69 14.37
N ASN A 105 -21.29 15.00 14.30
CA ASN A 105 -19.99 15.69 14.24
C ASN A 105 -19.07 15.22 13.10
N VAL A 106 -19.62 15.15 11.89
CA VAL A 106 -18.94 14.64 10.68
C VAL A 106 -18.78 15.72 9.62
N ARG A 107 -18.60 16.98 10.02
CA ARG A 107 -18.50 18.14 9.12
C ARG A 107 -17.53 17.94 7.96
N ASN A 108 -16.43 17.22 8.19
CA ASN A 108 -15.41 16.99 7.18
C ASN A 108 -15.88 15.99 6.10
N ALA A 109 -16.57 14.91 6.51
CA ALA A 109 -16.93 13.81 5.63
C ALA A 109 -18.31 13.95 4.98
N VAL A 110 -19.24 14.69 5.61
CA VAL A 110 -20.64 14.73 5.18
C VAL A 110 -20.86 15.25 3.75
N PRO A 111 -20.17 16.31 3.25
CA PRO A 111 -20.40 16.79 1.90
C PRO A 111 -20.00 15.75 0.85
N PHE A 112 -18.85 15.12 1.03
CA PHE A 112 -18.38 14.04 0.17
C PHE A 112 -19.35 12.85 0.20
N PHE A 113 -19.75 12.42 1.40
CA PHE A 113 -20.63 11.28 1.57
C PHE A 113 -21.98 11.50 0.88
N LEU A 114 -22.62 12.66 1.08
CA LEU A 114 -23.88 13.02 0.42
C LEU A 114 -23.72 13.06 -1.11
N THR A 115 -22.61 13.61 -1.60
CA THR A 115 -22.32 13.62 -3.04
C THR A 115 -22.13 12.19 -3.59
N ALA A 116 -21.48 11.30 -2.85
CA ALA A 116 -21.24 9.92 -3.28
C ALA A 116 -22.53 9.09 -3.28
N ILE A 117 -23.31 9.14 -2.20
CA ILE A 117 -24.52 8.31 -2.04
C ILE A 117 -25.64 8.76 -2.97
N SER A 118 -25.78 10.06 -3.22
CA SER A 118 -26.82 10.63 -4.10
C SER A 118 -26.71 10.15 -5.55
N ARG A 119 -25.57 9.61 -5.98
CA ARG A 119 -25.41 9.00 -7.31
C ARG A 119 -26.11 7.65 -7.45
N VAL A 120 -26.42 6.97 -6.35
CA VAL A 120 -27.06 5.64 -6.35
C VAL A 120 -28.54 5.74 -5.96
N VAL A 121 -28.88 6.64 -5.06
CA VAL A 121 -30.23 6.72 -4.45
C VAL A 121 -31.12 7.79 -5.09
N ASP A 122 -32.42 7.68 -4.86
CA ASP A 122 -33.43 8.68 -5.25
C ASP A 122 -33.57 9.78 -4.21
N SER A 123 -33.42 9.43 -2.93
CA SER A 123 -33.38 10.39 -1.85
C SER A 123 -32.59 9.91 -0.64
N VAL A 124 -32.30 10.84 0.26
CA VAL A 124 -31.56 10.64 1.51
C VAL A 124 -32.44 11.12 2.65
N VAL A 125 -32.60 10.27 3.67
CA VAL A 125 -33.15 10.60 4.98
C VAL A 125 -31.99 10.63 5.96
N VAL A 126 -31.74 11.79 6.54
CA VAL A 126 -30.64 12.01 7.48
C VAL A 126 -31.21 12.18 8.88
N LEU A 127 -30.61 11.51 9.85
CA LEU A 127 -30.82 11.71 11.27
C LEU A 127 -29.53 12.25 11.88
N ASP A 128 -29.59 13.48 12.35
CA ASP A 128 -28.56 14.11 13.15
C ASP A 128 -28.72 13.69 14.62
N ASP A 129 -27.77 12.89 15.11
CA ASP A 129 -27.68 12.49 16.50
C ASP A 129 -27.01 13.59 17.32
N HIS A 130 -27.57 14.80 17.27
CA HIS A 130 -27.18 15.97 18.07
C HIS A 130 -25.73 16.44 17.79
N SER A 131 -25.42 16.77 16.53
CA SER A 131 -24.13 17.39 16.21
C SER A 131 -23.97 18.74 16.89
N GLU A 132 -22.75 19.01 17.37
CA GLU A 132 -22.33 20.26 18.01
C GLU A 132 -21.40 21.08 17.10
N ASP A 133 -21.00 20.51 15.96
CA ASP A 133 -20.28 21.22 14.89
C ASP A 133 -21.22 21.65 13.76
N ASN A 134 -20.66 22.20 12.68
CA ASN A 134 -21.44 22.63 11.51
C ASN A 134 -21.94 21.46 10.62
N THR A 135 -22.03 20.22 11.11
CA THR A 135 -22.56 19.09 10.32
C THR A 135 -23.97 19.36 9.83
N VAL A 136 -24.85 19.86 10.71
CA VAL A 136 -26.24 20.18 10.35
C VAL A 136 -26.27 21.25 9.28
N GLY A 137 -25.60 22.39 9.50
CA GLY A 137 -25.56 23.48 8.53
C GLY A 137 -25.08 23.01 7.15
N LEU A 138 -24.04 22.18 7.10
CA LEU A 138 -23.57 21.58 5.85
C LEU A 138 -24.60 20.67 5.17
N ILE A 139 -25.42 19.93 5.93
CA ILE A 139 -26.50 19.12 5.34
C ILE A 139 -27.62 20.01 4.79
N GLU A 140 -27.94 21.10 5.48
CA GLU A 140 -28.91 22.10 5.02
C GLU A 140 -28.40 22.81 3.75
N ASP A 141 -27.11 23.15 3.68
CA ASP A 141 -26.46 23.76 2.53
C ASP A 141 -26.32 22.82 1.33
N HIS A 142 -26.24 21.50 1.58
CA HIS A 142 -26.06 20.45 0.57
C HIS A 142 -27.34 19.65 0.28
N HIS A 143 -28.51 20.19 0.61
CA HIS A 143 -29.79 19.49 0.43
C HIS A 143 -30.07 19.12 -1.04
N GLU A 144 -29.48 19.85 -2.00
CA GLU A 144 -29.51 19.55 -3.44
C GLU A 144 -28.94 18.17 -3.80
N HIS A 145 -28.15 17.56 -2.90
CA HIS A 145 -27.70 16.17 -3.00
C HIS A 145 -28.80 15.17 -2.59
N LYS A 146 -30.05 15.46 -2.92
CA LYS A 146 -31.24 14.62 -2.71
C LYS A 146 -31.59 14.37 -1.25
N VAL A 147 -31.19 15.26 -0.34
CA VAL A 147 -31.68 15.20 1.05
C VAL A 147 -33.15 15.56 1.03
N GLU A 148 -34.02 14.61 1.39
CA GLU A 148 -35.47 14.82 1.39
C GLU A 148 -35.99 15.11 2.78
N VAL A 149 -35.39 14.47 3.80
CA VAL A 149 -35.76 14.61 5.20
C VAL A 149 -34.51 14.78 6.05
N LEU A 150 -34.50 15.80 6.90
CA LEU A 150 -33.52 15.99 7.96
C LEU A 150 -34.23 15.94 9.31
N LEU A 151 -33.83 14.97 10.13
CA LEU A 151 -34.30 14.74 11.48
C LEU A 151 -33.23 15.21 12.45
N LYS A 152 -33.55 16.16 13.32
CA LYS A 152 -32.63 16.72 14.33
C LYS A 152 -33.13 16.35 15.71
N LYS A 153 -32.31 15.72 16.54
CA LYS A 153 -32.64 15.52 17.95
C LYS A 153 -32.60 16.87 18.69
N THR A 154 -33.71 17.28 19.29
CA THR A 154 -33.84 18.59 19.96
C THR A 154 -33.67 18.52 21.47
N GLY A 155 -33.80 17.33 22.06
CA GLY A 155 -33.51 17.10 23.47
C GLY A 155 -32.00 17.04 23.74
N PRO A 156 -31.56 17.18 25.00
CA PRO A 156 -30.15 17.02 25.34
C PRO A 156 -29.67 15.63 24.92
N TRP A 157 -28.49 15.54 24.33
CA TRP A 157 -27.88 14.25 24.05
C TRP A 157 -27.57 13.52 25.36
N LYS A 158 -28.42 12.56 25.72
CA LYS A 158 -28.27 11.77 26.94
C LYS A 158 -27.36 10.57 26.71
N ARG A 159 -27.47 9.94 25.55
CA ARG A 159 -26.75 8.72 25.14
C ARG A 159 -27.11 8.36 23.70
N ARG A 160 -26.35 7.42 23.14
CA ARG A 160 -26.64 6.80 21.84
C ARG A 160 -27.76 5.75 21.94
N GLU A 161 -28.74 5.85 21.06
CA GLU A 161 -29.89 4.93 20.98
C GLU A 161 -30.00 4.34 19.56
N GLU A 162 -28.96 3.66 19.11
CA GLU A 162 -28.79 3.25 17.70
C GLU A 162 -29.99 2.47 17.15
N MET A 163 -30.57 1.54 17.93
CA MET A 163 -31.76 0.79 17.51
C MET A 163 -32.98 1.72 17.31
N ARG A 164 -33.19 2.68 18.20
CA ARG A 164 -34.28 3.67 18.09
C ARG A 164 -34.06 4.54 16.85
N ASP A 165 -32.83 5.01 16.65
CA ASP A 165 -32.45 5.87 15.53
C ASP A 165 -32.64 5.16 14.18
N ARG A 166 -32.27 3.87 14.08
CA ARG A 166 -32.51 3.04 12.89
C ARG A 166 -34.00 2.85 12.61
N ASN A 167 -34.84 2.68 13.64
CA ASN A 167 -36.30 2.62 13.46
C ASN A 167 -36.90 3.95 13.00
N ILE A 168 -36.44 5.07 13.57
CA ILE A 168 -36.86 6.41 13.15
C ILE A 168 -36.49 6.62 11.68
N LEU A 169 -35.24 6.33 11.30
CA LEU A 169 -34.77 6.42 9.91
C LEU A 169 -35.62 5.54 8.98
N LEU A 170 -35.91 4.30 9.37
CA LEU A 170 -36.75 3.39 8.58
C LEU A 170 -38.18 3.92 8.41
N GLU A 171 -38.79 4.44 9.48
CA GLU A 171 -40.13 5.04 9.43
C GLU A 171 -40.17 6.23 8.48
N TYR A 172 -39.21 7.16 8.60
CA TYR A 172 -39.16 8.33 7.73
C TYR A 172 -38.74 8.00 6.31
N GLY A 173 -37.92 6.97 6.11
CA GLY A 173 -37.62 6.37 4.81
C GLY A 173 -38.87 5.86 4.11
N ARG A 174 -39.77 5.18 4.83
CA ARG A 174 -41.08 4.75 4.33
C ARG A 174 -42.00 5.95 4.05
N LYS A 175 -42.04 6.96 4.94
CA LYS A 175 -42.81 8.19 4.73
C LYS A 175 -42.34 8.96 3.48
N ALA A 176 -41.04 8.92 3.18
CA ALA A 176 -40.45 9.43 1.94
C ALA A 176 -40.77 8.55 0.70
N GLY A 177 -41.58 7.50 0.84
CA GLY A 177 -41.94 6.58 -0.25
C GLY A 177 -40.86 5.57 -0.60
N GLY A 178 -39.88 5.36 0.27
CA GLY A 178 -38.83 4.36 0.09
C GLY A 178 -39.39 2.94 0.03
N THR A 179 -38.88 2.16 -0.92
CA THR A 179 -39.18 0.73 -1.11
C THR A 179 -37.94 -0.13 -1.00
N HIS A 180 -36.77 0.49 -1.20
CA HIS A 180 -35.45 -0.10 -1.08
C HIS A 180 -34.61 0.85 -0.23
N PHE A 181 -33.86 0.29 0.71
CA PHE A 181 -33.06 1.07 1.65
C PHE A 181 -31.58 0.76 1.50
N VAL A 182 -30.76 1.82 1.56
CA VAL A 182 -29.30 1.76 1.59
C VAL A 182 -28.83 2.32 2.93
N LEU A 183 -28.00 1.57 3.66
CA LEU A 183 -27.48 1.93 4.97
C LEU A 183 -25.96 1.88 4.94
N LEU A 184 -25.36 3.00 4.58
CA LEU A 184 -23.92 3.22 4.71
C LEU A 184 -23.67 4.19 5.86
N ASP A 185 -22.61 3.94 6.62
CA ASP A 185 -22.13 4.95 7.56
C ASP A 185 -21.37 6.04 6.78
N TYR A 186 -21.19 7.22 7.37
CA TYR A 186 -20.59 8.37 6.68
C TYR A 186 -19.13 8.13 6.22
N ASP A 187 -18.45 7.14 6.81
CA ASP A 187 -17.11 6.68 6.48
C ASP A 187 -17.11 5.50 5.50
N GLU A 188 -18.24 5.21 4.84
CA GLU A 188 -18.38 4.15 3.84
C GLU A 188 -18.97 4.66 2.52
N PHE A 189 -18.50 4.12 1.40
CA PHE A 189 -19.05 4.42 0.08
C PHE A 189 -18.92 3.25 -0.88
N PHE A 190 -19.76 3.30 -1.91
CA PHE A 190 -19.63 2.39 -3.04
C PHE A 190 -18.41 2.75 -3.89
N SER A 191 -17.69 1.73 -4.35
CA SER A 191 -16.59 1.92 -5.30
C SER A 191 -17.08 2.57 -6.60
N ALA A 192 -16.23 3.33 -7.28
CA ALA A 192 -16.63 4.13 -8.42
C ALA A 192 -17.26 3.32 -9.57
N ASN A 193 -16.87 2.07 -9.73
CA ASN A 193 -17.46 1.15 -10.69
C ASN A 193 -18.86 0.64 -10.31
N CYS A 194 -19.30 0.72 -9.05
CA CYS A 194 -20.70 0.52 -8.67
C CYS A 194 -21.61 1.62 -9.25
N VAL A 195 -21.04 2.82 -9.39
CA VAL A 195 -21.78 4.05 -9.68
C VAL A 195 -21.77 4.37 -11.17
N ARG A 196 -20.63 4.13 -11.85
CA ARG A 196 -20.36 4.63 -13.21
C ARG A 196 -21.36 4.17 -14.28
N ASP A 197 -21.81 2.91 -14.21
CA ASP A 197 -22.69 2.31 -15.23
C ASP A 197 -24.13 2.13 -14.75
N GLY A 198 -24.47 2.60 -13.54
CA GLY A 198 -25.80 2.40 -12.95
C GLY A 198 -26.14 0.96 -12.56
N SER A 199 -25.24 -0.01 -12.76
CA SER A 199 -25.52 -1.44 -12.55
C SER A 199 -25.88 -1.78 -11.11
N LEU A 200 -25.29 -1.10 -10.11
CA LEU A 200 -25.68 -1.29 -8.72
C LEU A 200 -27.13 -0.86 -8.50
N ARG A 201 -27.51 0.30 -9.04
CA ARG A 201 -28.87 0.83 -8.90
C ARG A 201 -29.90 -0.11 -9.51
N GLU A 202 -29.64 -0.63 -10.71
CA GLU A 202 -30.51 -1.62 -11.35
C GLU A 202 -30.67 -2.89 -10.51
N ARG A 203 -29.56 -3.40 -9.95
CA ARG A 203 -29.59 -4.57 -9.06
C ARG A 203 -30.39 -4.32 -7.79
N ILE A 204 -30.30 -3.12 -7.20
CA ILE A 204 -31.10 -2.75 -6.04
C ILE A 204 -32.60 -2.80 -6.40
N LEU A 205 -33.00 -2.20 -7.52
CA LEU A 205 -34.41 -2.16 -7.95
C LEU A 205 -35.00 -3.52 -8.35
N GLN A 206 -34.16 -4.53 -8.58
CA GLN A 206 -34.58 -5.90 -8.88
C GLN A 206 -34.86 -6.73 -7.63
N LEU A 207 -34.46 -6.27 -6.44
CA LEU A 207 -34.75 -6.96 -5.19
C LEU A 207 -36.25 -7.01 -4.94
N LYS A 208 -36.75 -8.18 -4.58
CA LYS A 208 -38.14 -8.33 -4.13
C LYS A 208 -38.26 -7.92 -2.66
N PRO A 209 -39.43 -7.44 -2.20
CA PRO A 209 -39.67 -7.19 -0.78
C PRO A 209 -39.19 -8.34 0.11
N GLY A 210 -38.33 -8.05 1.09
CA GLY A 210 -37.70 -9.03 1.96
C GLY A 210 -36.34 -9.56 1.48
N GLU A 211 -35.90 -9.23 0.28
CA GLU A 211 -34.56 -9.58 -0.23
C GLU A 211 -33.52 -8.52 0.13
N SER A 212 -32.25 -8.92 0.12
CA SER A 212 -31.11 -8.06 0.43
C SER A 212 -29.91 -8.33 -0.44
N LEU A 213 -28.99 -7.36 -0.50
CA LEU A 213 -27.78 -7.46 -1.30
C LEU A 213 -26.52 -7.39 -0.42
N ASN A 214 -25.65 -8.39 -0.62
CA ASN A 214 -24.36 -8.53 0.06
C ASN A 214 -23.24 -8.09 -0.87
N LEU A 215 -22.53 -7.03 -0.51
CA LEU A 215 -21.42 -6.52 -1.31
C LEU A 215 -20.07 -6.82 -0.65
N PRO A 216 -19.01 -7.10 -1.43
CA PRO A 216 -17.65 -7.18 -0.93
C PRO A 216 -17.25 -5.89 -0.20
N TRP A 217 -16.52 -6.04 0.90
CA TRP A 217 -16.15 -4.94 1.80
C TRP A 217 -14.63 -4.78 1.85
N LEU A 218 -14.15 -3.58 1.54
CA LEU A 218 -12.72 -3.23 1.53
C LEU A 218 -12.42 -2.25 2.66
N GLU A 219 -11.52 -2.65 3.55
CA GLU A 219 -11.09 -1.86 4.69
C GLU A 219 -9.85 -1.03 4.31
N ALA A 220 -10.01 0.28 4.08
CA ALA A 220 -8.90 1.17 3.75
C ALA A 220 -7.88 1.22 4.91
N TRP A 221 -6.58 1.33 4.63
CA TRP A 221 -5.54 1.15 5.66
C TRP A 221 -4.46 2.22 5.61
N LYS A 222 -4.40 3.06 6.66
CA LYS A 222 -3.45 4.18 6.83
C LYS A 222 -3.49 5.23 5.71
N SER A 223 -4.34 5.02 4.71
CA SER A 223 -4.51 5.83 3.53
C SER A 223 -5.67 5.25 2.72
N PRO A 224 -6.38 6.09 1.95
CA PRO A 224 -7.43 5.63 1.05
C PRO A 224 -6.97 4.77 -0.12
N PHE A 225 -5.67 4.73 -0.39
CA PHE A 225 -5.13 4.05 -1.56
C PHE A 225 -4.68 2.62 -1.24
N TRP A 226 -4.81 2.19 0.01
CA TRP A 226 -4.39 0.88 0.47
C TRP A 226 -5.54 0.24 1.23
N HIS A 227 -5.67 -1.07 1.13
CA HIS A 227 -6.58 -1.83 1.98
C HIS A 227 -5.83 -2.95 2.69
N ARG A 228 -6.24 -3.22 3.92
CA ARG A 228 -5.67 -4.26 4.76
C ARG A 228 -6.41 -5.57 4.56
N VAL A 229 -5.66 -6.67 4.66
CA VAL A 229 -6.14 -8.05 4.66
C VAL A 229 -5.48 -8.81 5.81
N LEU A 230 -6.26 -9.40 6.70
CA LEU A 230 -5.71 -10.24 7.77
C LEU A 230 -5.32 -11.63 7.22
N GLU A 231 -4.24 -12.24 7.70
CA GLU A 231 -3.77 -13.56 7.25
C GLU A 231 -4.81 -14.67 7.48
N GLU A 232 -5.58 -14.59 8.56
CA GLU A 232 -6.73 -15.47 8.82
C GLU A 232 -7.82 -15.35 7.73
N ASP A 233 -8.02 -14.14 7.20
CA ASP A 233 -8.92 -13.86 6.09
C ASP A 233 -8.32 -14.23 4.72
N PHE A 234 -7.03 -14.56 4.66
CA PHE A 234 -6.38 -15.03 3.44
C PHE A 234 -6.85 -16.43 3.06
N SER A 235 -7.13 -17.27 4.07
CA SER A 235 -7.64 -18.63 3.89
C SER A 235 -9.12 -18.67 3.46
N THR A 236 -9.87 -17.61 3.78
CA THR A 236 -11.28 -17.43 3.40
C THR A 236 -11.44 -16.65 2.10
N ASN A 237 -10.35 -16.37 1.36
CA ASN A 237 -10.32 -15.49 0.19
C ASN A 237 -10.95 -14.14 0.51
N PHE A 238 -10.12 -13.11 0.64
CA PHE A 238 -10.52 -11.72 0.91
C PHE A 238 -11.64 -11.12 0.01
N LEU A 239 -12.00 -11.80 -1.07
CA LEU A 239 -13.21 -11.56 -1.87
C LEU A 239 -14.53 -11.93 -1.15
N GLU A 240 -14.50 -12.54 0.03
CA GLU A 240 -15.68 -13.06 0.73
C GLU A 240 -16.18 -12.22 1.91
N ARG A 241 -15.38 -11.27 2.47
CA ARG A 241 -15.91 -10.39 3.52
C ARG A 241 -16.96 -9.49 2.90
N ARG A 242 -18.21 -9.72 3.30
CA ARG A 242 -19.39 -9.09 2.72
C ARG A 242 -20.21 -8.43 3.79
N GLN A 243 -20.79 -7.29 3.44
CA GLN A 243 -21.69 -6.55 4.31
C GLN A 243 -23.05 -6.41 3.62
N THR A 244 -24.11 -6.64 4.39
CA THR A 244 -25.49 -6.41 3.95
C THR A 244 -25.89 -5.00 4.31
N VAL A 245 -25.79 -4.10 3.33
CA VAL A 245 -26.09 -2.65 3.48
C VAL A 245 -27.27 -2.20 2.65
N ILE A 246 -27.89 -3.13 1.90
CA ILE A 246 -28.98 -2.86 0.97
C ILE A 246 -30.08 -3.91 1.22
N PHE A 247 -31.32 -3.46 1.32
CA PHE A 247 -32.47 -4.36 1.31
C PHE A 247 -33.73 -3.74 0.69
N ALA A 248 -34.63 -4.59 0.22
CA ALA A 248 -35.98 -4.21 -0.20
C ALA A 248 -36.96 -4.41 0.96
N ASP A 249 -37.66 -3.34 1.33
CA ASP A 249 -38.56 -3.33 2.47
C ASP A 249 -39.81 -4.17 2.23
N ASP A 250 -40.21 -4.95 3.24
CA ASP A 250 -41.44 -5.75 3.23
C ASP A 250 -42.62 -5.02 3.89
N GLY A 251 -42.39 -3.80 4.38
CA GLY A 251 -43.35 -2.96 5.10
C GLY A 251 -43.65 -3.42 6.52
N LYS A 252 -42.99 -4.47 7.01
CA LYS A 252 -43.22 -5.10 8.32
C LYS A 252 -41.98 -5.10 9.20
N VAL A 253 -40.79 -5.06 8.58
CA VAL A 253 -39.53 -5.12 9.30
C VAL A 253 -39.37 -3.92 10.23
N MET A 254 -38.81 -4.18 11.42
CA MET A 254 -38.40 -3.18 12.41
C MET A 254 -37.14 -3.69 13.12
N TYR A 255 -36.32 -2.78 13.64
CA TYR A 255 -35.18 -3.14 14.49
C TYR A 255 -35.69 -3.36 15.92
N ASN A 256 -35.45 -4.54 16.45
CA ASN A 256 -35.70 -4.92 17.84
C ASN A 256 -34.52 -5.79 18.30
N THR A 257 -34.48 -6.14 19.58
CA THR A 257 -33.39 -6.94 20.19
C THR A 257 -33.13 -8.27 19.47
N GLU A 258 -34.18 -8.93 18.97
CA GLU A 258 -34.09 -10.18 18.22
C GLU A 258 -33.52 -10.01 16.80
N THR A 259 -33.73 -8.83 16.21
CA THR A 259 -33.44 -8.53 14.81
C THR A 259 -32.21 -7.64 14.60
N SER A 260 -31.66 -7.02 15.63
CA SER A 260 -30.53 -6.08 15.48
C SER A 260 -29.17 -6.63 15.89
N LEU A 261 -29.08 -7.80 16.55
CA LEU A 261 -27.90 -8.18 17.37
C LEU A 261 -27.44 -7.08 18.33
N SER A 262 -28.25 -6.05 18.58
CA SER A 262 -27.89 -4.97 19.48
C SER A 262 -27.74 -5.57 20.86
N ARG A 263 -26.69 -5.15 21.55
CA ARG A 263 -26.55 -5.48 22.96
C ARG A 263 -27.33 -4.42 23.71
N ASP A 264 -28.44 -4.82 24.33
CA ASP A 264 -29.15 -3.94 25.26
C ASP A 264 -28.22 -3.62 26.43
N LEU A 265 -28.05 -2.32 26.68
CA LEU A 265 -27.15 -1.80 27.71
C LEU A 265 -27.86 -1.74 29.08
N GLY A 266 -28.65 -2.77 29.41
CA GLY A 266 -29.40 -2.90 30.67
C GLY A 266 -30.81 -2.30 30.64
N GLU A 267 -31.41 -2.11 31.83
CA GLU A 267 -32.80 -1.63 32.05
C GLU A 267 -33.12 -0.25 31.43
N GLN A 268 -32.11 0.40 30.86
CA GLN A 268 -32.19 1.77 30.40
C GLN A 268 -32.35 1.93 28.88
N ASN A 269 -32.60 0.89 28.08
CA ASN A 269 -32.88 0.97 26.62
C ASN A 269 -31.79 1.59 25.72
N ALA A 270 -30.55 1.74 26.18
CA ALA A 270 -29.46 2.16 25.30
C ALA A 270 -28.99 0.98 24.44
N SER A 271 -28.61 1.25 23.19
CA SER A 271 -28.21 0.23 22.23
C SER A 271 -27.04 0.71 21.37
N ILE A 272 -26.06 -0.20 21.20
CA ILE A 272 -24.89 -0.02 20.34
C ILE A 272 -24.64 -1.28 19.51
N HIS A 273 -23.98 -1.10 18.36
CA HIS A 273 -23.66 -2.14 17.39
C HIS A 273 -24.90 -2.82 16.79
N THR A 274 -25.92 -2.02 16.49
CA THR A 274 -27.11 -2.50 15.76
C THR A 274 -26.70 -2.89 14.34
N LEU A 275 -27.15 -4.05 13.86
CA LEU A 275 -26.94 -4.46 12.48
C LEU A 275 -27.50 -3.42 11.51
N LYS A 276 -26.82 -3.22 10.39
CA LYS A 276 -27.31 -2.34 9.31
C LYS A 276 -28.58 -2.86 8.68
N CYS A 277 -28.68 -4.16 8.43
CA CYS A 277 -29.92 -4.77 8.00
C CYS A 277 -30.55 -5.60 9.13
N PRO A 278 -31.88 -5.52 9.34
CA PRO A 278 -32.58 -6.39 10.28
C PRO A 278 -32.37 -7.88 9.96
N ARG A 279 -32.00 -8.65 10.98
CA ARG A 279 -31.62 -10.07 10.89
C ARG A 279 -32.71 -10.98 10.34
N ASN A 280 -33.98 -10.66 10.61
CA ASN A 280 -35.13 -11.39 10.07
C ASN A 280 -35.26 -11.24 8.55
N LEU A 281 -34.70 -10.17 7.97
CA LEU A 281 -34.71 -9.92 6.53
C LEU A 281 -33.41 -10.39 5.88
N CYS A 282 -32.26 -10.06 6.47
CA CYS A 282 -30.96 -10.33 5.86
C CYS A 282 -30.31 -11.66 6.26
N GLY A 283 -30.91 -12.40 7.19
CA GLY A 283 -30.35 -13.64 7.74
C GLY A 283 -28.97 -13.41 8.38
N THR A 284 -28.37 -14.49 8.88
CA THR A 284 -26.91 -14.49 9.07
C THR A 284 -26.26 -14.68 7.70
N PRO A 285 -25.20 -13.90 7.35
CA PRO A 285 -24.44 -14.16 6.13
C PRO A 285 -24.11 -15.65 6.06
N PRO A 286 -24.37 -16.34 4.93
CA PRO A 286 -24.12 -17.77 4.84
C PRO A 286 -22.66 -18.02 5.20
N LYS A 287 -22.40 -18.79 6.27
CA LYS A 287 -21.05 -19.25 6.60
C LYS A 287 -20.54 -20.02 5.38
N ASN A 288 -19.57 -19.46 4.67
CA ASN A 288 -19.09 -19.88 3.36
C ASN A 288 -19.01 -21.41 3.24
N LYS A 289 -20.00 -22.02 2.57
CA LYS A 289 -20.01 -23.46 2.25
C LYS A 289 -19.91 -23.76 0.76
N GLY A 290 -19.62 -22.75 -0.08
CA GLY A 290 -19.40 -22.97 -1.49
C GLY A 290 -18.43 -21.94 -2.07
N ARG A 291 -17.33 -22.42 -2.64
CA ARG A 291 -16.44 -21.68 -3.56
C ARG A 291 -17.22 -21.31 -4.83
N GLY A 292 -18.26 -20.49 -4.71
CA GLY A 292 -18.94 -19.89 -5.87
C GLY A 292 -17.91 -19.04 -6.61
N LYS A 293 -17.82 -19.21 -7.94
CA LYS A 293 -16.84 -18.58 -8.83
C LYS A 293 -16.57 -17.12 -8.45
N GLN A 294 -15.53 -16.91 -7.66
CA GLN A 294 -15.02 -15.62 -7.24
C GLN A 294 -14.31 -15.00 -8.43
N GLY A 295 -14.77 -13.85 -8.91
CA GLY A 295 -14.04 -13.14 -9.96
C GLY A 295 -14.74 -11.95 -10.61
N THR A 296 -16.06 -11.75 -10.44
CA THR A 296 -16.77 -10.80 -11.32
C THR A 296 -17.64 -9.78 -10.63
N GLU A 297 -17.75 -9.77 -9.29
CA GLU A 297 -18.46 -8.67 -8.65
C GLU A 297 -17.58 -7.42 -8.63
N ARG A 298 -17.78 -6.59 -9.66
CA ARG A 298 -17.13 -5.30 -9.84
C ARG A 298 -17.39 -4.38 -8.64
N CYS A 299 -18.64 -4.31 -8.19
CA CYS A 299 -19.05 -3.38 -7.14
C CYS A 299 -18.60 -3.81 -5.73
N LYS A 300 -18.05 -2.87 -4.96
CA LYS A 300 -17.57 -3.06 -3.58
C LYS A 300 -17.96 -1.87 -2.69
N ILE A 301 -17.94 -2.09 -1.38
CA ILE A 301 -17.99 -1.05 -0.36
C ILE A 301 -16.56 -0.78 0.09
N ILE A 302 -16.17 0.48 0.21
CA ILE A 302 -14.89 0.91 0.78
C ILE A 302 -15.19 1.59 2.12
N GLU A 303 -14.61 1.08 3.20
CA GLU A 303 -14.67 1.66 4.55
C GLU A 303 -13.39 2.45 4.83
N MET A 304 -13.56 3.71 5.22
CA MET A 304 -12.49 4.67 5.47
C MET A 304 -12.10 4.83 6.92
N LYS A 305 -12.80 4.14 7.82
CA LYS A 305 -12.55 4.17 9.26
C LYS A 305 -11.08 3.98 9.64
N PHE A 306 -10.34 3.14 8.91
CA PHE A 306 -8.93 2.83 9.18
C PHE A 306 -7.95 3.55 8.24
N ALA A 307 -8.42 4.52 7.45
CA ALA A 307 -7.55 5.38 6.66
C ALA A 307 -6.71 6.31 7.56
N SER A 308 -7.21 6.68 8.75
CA SER A 308 -6.43 7.26 9.84
C SER A 308 -6.48 6.33 11.04
N ILE A 309 -5.30 5.87 11.49
CA ILE A 309 -5.19 4.97 12.64
C ILE A 309 -5.51 5.72 13.93
N GLU A 310 -5.17 7.01 13.97
CA GLU A 310 -5.48 7.93 15.05
C GLU A 310 -7.00 8.02 15.25
N ASN A 311 -7.76 8.23 14.17
CA ASN A 311 -9.22 8.26 14.22
C ASN A 311 -9.82 6.89 14.58
N ALA A 312 -9.25 5.80 14.09
CA ALA A 312 -9.72 4.45 14.43
C ALA A 312 -9.53 4.14 15.93
N ILE A 313 -8.37 4.51 16.48
CA ILE A 313 -8.01 4.41 17.90
C ILE A 313 -8.95 5.30 18.73
N LEU A 314 -9.13 6.56 18.34
CA LEU A 314 -9.98 7.51 19.05
C LEU A 314 -11.45 7.08 19.04
N LYS A 315 -11.95 6.59 17.89
CA LYS A 315 -13.29 5.97 17.78
C LYS A 315 -13.43 4.81 18.75
N SER A 316 -12.40 3.97 18.88
CA SER A 316 -12.45 2.86 19.83
C SER A 316 -12.43 3.31 21.29
N ALA A 317 -11.57 4.27 21.65
CA ALA A 317 -11.53 4.84 23.00
C ALA A 317 -12.89 5.48 23.36
N TRP A 318 -13.51 6.17 22.40
CA TRP A 318 -14.84 6.75 22.54
C TRP A 318 -15.92 5.70 22.83
N TYR A 319 -15.95 4.59 22.09
CA TYR A 319 -16.91 3.50 22.37
C TYR A 319 -16.67 2.87 23.75
N GLU A 320 -15.41 2.63 24.14
CA GLU A 320 -15.06 2.10 25.46
C GLU A 320 -15.54 3.00 26.59
N ALA A 321 -15.25 4.30 26.48
CA ALA A 321 -15.70 5.29 27.45
C ALA A 321 -17.23 5.38 27.51
N LEU A 322 -17.91 5.40 26.36
CA LEU A 322 -19.37 5.41 26.27
C LEU A 322 -19.99 4.19 26.96
N GLY A 323 -19.43 3.00 26.72
CA GLY A 323 -19.94 1.77 27.31
C GLY A 323 -19.79 1.75 28.83
N ARG A 324 -18.69 2.26 29.39
CA ARG A 324 -18.52 2.34 30.85
C ARG A 324 -19.46 3.33 31.49
N ARG A 325 -19.67 4.49 30.87
CA ARG A 325 -20.67 5.47 31.33
C ARG A 325 -22.09 4.91 31.32
N ALA A 326 -22.40 4.09 30.33
CA ALA A 326 -23.67 3.39 30.25
C ALA A 326 -23.73 2.13 31.14
N ASN A 327 -22.71 1.88 31.99
CA ASN A 327 -22.59 0.73 32.88
C ASN A 327 -22.77 -0.61 32.15
N VAL A 328 -22.16 -0.71 30.97
CA VAL A 328 -22.27 -1.85 30.09
C VAL A 328 -21.20 -2.89 30.46
N PRO A 329 -21.49 -4.20 30.44
CA PRO A 329 -20.47 -5.23 30.62
C PRO A 329 -19.29 -5.03 29.66
N ASP A 330 -18.05 -5.12 30.15
CA ASP A 330 -16.84 -4.91 29.34
C ASP A 330 -16.83 -5.75 28.06
N ALA A 331 -17.31 -7.00 28.11
CA ALA A 331 -17.40 -7.88 26.94
C ALA A 331 -18.27 -7.32 25.79
N THR A 332 -19.14 -6.35 26.09
CA THR A 332 -19.98 -5.66 25.12
C THR A 332 -19.19 -4.65 24.29
N VAL A 333 -18.25 -3.97 24.95
CA VAL A 333 -17.64 -2.71 24.50
C VAL A 333 -16.17 -2.90 24.13
N ARG A 334 -15.46 -3.72 24.91
CA ARG A 334 -14.01 -3.89 24.87
C ARG A 334 -13.55 -4.42 23.52
N GLY A 335 -12.48 -3.82 23.02
CA GLY A 335 -11.59 -4.47 22.07
C GLY A 335 -12.11 -4.63 20.66
N LYS A 336 -13.39 -4.52 20.28
CA LYS A 336 -13.78 -4.89 18.90
C LYS A 336 -13.04 -4.16 17.78
N ILE A 337 -12.77 -2.86 17.95
CA ILE A 337 -11.97 -2.08 16.99
C ILE A 337 -10.48 -2.27 17.28
N PHE A 338 -10.08 -2.28 18.56
CA PHE A 338 -8.69 -2.50 18.98
C PHE A 338 -8.15 -3.91 18.66
N ASP A 339 -8.86 -4.97 18.98
CA ASP A 339 -8.65 -6.35 18.58
C ASP A 339 -8.58 -6.49 17.06
N ALA A 340 -9.43 -5.77 16.31
CA ALA A 340 -9.32 -5.72 14.85
C ALA A 340 -8.04 -5.00 14.39
N LEU A 341 -7.48 -4.08 15.17
CA LEU A 341 -6.24 -3.38 14.88
C LEU A 341 -4.98 -4.15 15.35
N PHE A 342 -5.05 -4.85 16.49
CA PHE A 342 -3.87 -5.32 17.23
C PHE A 342 -3.94 -6.77 17.74
N HIS A 343 -5.05 -7.49 17.49
CA HIS A 343 -5.36 -8.84 17.96
C HIS A 343 -5.50 -8.96 19.50
N PRO A 344 -6.46 -9.75 20.03
CA PRO A 344 -6.72 -9.84 21.47
C PRO A 344 -5.54 -10.35 22.33
N SER A 345 -4.55 -11.01 21.71
CA SER A 345 -3.53 -11.79 22.41
C SER A 345 -2.21 -11.06 22.67
N GLY A 346 -2.06 -9.80 22.24
CA GLY A 346 -0.91 -8.93 22.55
C GLY A 346 0.48 -9.41 22.10
N ASN A 347 0.61 -10.63 21.55
CA ASN A 347 1.91 -11.29 21.39
C ASN A 347 2.45 -11.33 19.95
N LEU A 348 1.63 -11.10 18.93
CA LEU A 348 2.07 -10.91 17.54
C LEU A 348 1.02 -10.06 16.84
N LEU A 349 1.44 -8.97 16.18
CA LEU A 349 0.57 -8.31 15.19
C LEU A 349 0.11 -9.39 14.21
N PRO A 350 -1.19 -9.47 13.87
CA PRO A 350 -1.64 -10.40 12.86
C PRO A 350 -0.80 -10.15 11.60
N LYS A 351 -0.42 -11.19 10.85
CA LYS A 351 0.25 -10.90 9.58
C LYS A 351 -0.78 -10.23 8.69
N GLU A 352 -0.53 -8.96 8.41
CA GLU A 352 -1.38 -8.17 7.53
C GLU A 352 -0.77 -8.18 6.13
N HIS A 353 -1.62 -8.37 5.13
CA HIS A 353 -1.30 -8.14 3.74
C HIS A 353 -1.94 -6.82 3.32
N ILE A 354 -1.11 -5.89 2.85
CA ILE A 354 -1.59 -4.59 2.39
C ILE A 354 -1.59 -4.61 0.87
N PHE A 355 -2.72 -4.25 0.27
CA PHE A 355 -2.87 -4.19 -1.18
C PHE A 355 -3.31 -2.80 -1.59
N PRO A 356 -2.89 -2.31 -2.78
CA PRO A 356 -3.40 -1.06 -3.28
C PRO A 356 -4.88 -1.20 -3.64
N ILE A 357 -5.70 -0.22 -3.26
CA ILE A 357 -7.05 -0.05 -3.80
C ILE A 357 -6.88 0.48 -5.23
N PRO A 358 -7.35 -0.24 -6.26
CA PRO A 358 -7.27 0.23 -7.64
C PRO A 358 -7.89 1.62 -7.80
N ARG A 359 -7.21 2.54 -8.47
CA ARG A 359 -7.64 3.94 -8.62
C ARG A 359 -8.99 4.09 -9.33
N ASP A 360 -9.39 3.09 -10.12
CA ASP A 360 -10.68 3.03 -10.79
C ASP A 360 -11.83 2.62 -9.86
N LEU A 361 -11.53 2.09 -8.66
CA LEU A 361 -12.51 1.86 -7.59
C LEU A 361 -12.71 3.10 -6.72
N VAL A 362 -11.79 4.06 -6.74
CA VAL A 362 -11.88 5.31 -5.97
C VAL A 362 -12.53 6.38 -6.84
N ILE A 363 -13.49 7.14 -6.29
CA ILE A 363 -14.17 8.20 -7.05
C ILE A 363 -13.28 9.45 -7.15
N ASN A 364 -12.16 9.37 -7.86
CA ASN A 364 -11.05 10.36 -7.84
C ASN A 364 -11.47 11.83 -7.92
N SER A 365 -12.56 12.17 -8.62
CA SER A 365 -13.00 13.56 -8.79
C SER A 365 -13.50 14.24 -7.51
N MET A 366 -13.76 13.48 -6.44
CA MET A 366 -14.37 14.00 -5.21
C MET A 366 -13.45 13.93 -4.00
N TRP A 367 -12.23 13.43 -4.18
CA TRP A 367 -11.34 13.10 -3.08
C TRP A 367 -10.41 14.27 -2.76
N LYS A 368 -10.54 14.80 -1.55
CA LYS A 368 -9.50 15.60 -0.91
C LYS A 368 -8.76 14.67 0.06
N ASN A 369 -7.44 14.55 -0.11
CA ASN A 369 -6.61 13.56 0.60
C ASN A 369 -6.67 13.68 2.13
N ASP A 370 -7.09 14.83 2.65
CA ASP A 370 -7.09 15.22 4.05
C ASP A 370 -8.39 14.89 4.81
N MET A 371 -9.50 14.63 4.10
CA MET A 371 -10.82 14.58 4.71
C MET A 371 -10.97 13.54 5.84
N PHE A 372 -10.30 12.40 5.71
CA PHE A 372 -10.30 11.33 6.72
C PHE A 372 -8.98 11.27 7.53
N SER A 373 -8.00 12.11 7.21
CA SER A 373 -6.76 12.23 7.98
C SER A 373 -6.85 13.26 9.11
N LEU A 374 -7.80 14.21 9.02
CA LEU A 374 -8.08 15.14 10.10
C LEU A 374 -8.60 14.38 11.32
N VAL A 375 -8.00 14.67 12.48
CA VAL A 375 -8.38 14.05 13.75
C VAL A 375 -9.80 14.47 14.11
N GLU A 376 -10.65 13.51 14.48
CA GLU A 376 -12.01 13.76 14.96
C GLU A 376 -12.00 14.29 16.40
N SER A 377 -11.54 15.53 16.57
CA SER A 377 -11.32 16.19 17.87
C SER A 377 -12.54 16.17 18.80
N TRP A 378 -13.76 16.18 18.25
CA TRP A 378 -14.99 16.08 19.04
C TRP A 378 -15.04 14.80 19.90
N ARG A 379 -14.55 13.66 19.40
CA ARG A 379 -14.47 12.41 20.17
C ARG A 379 -13.49 12.54 21.32
N ALA A 380 -12.36 13.20 21.06
CA ALA A 380 -11.34 13.42 22.06
C ALA A 380 -11.86 14.33 23.18
N ARG A 381 -12.54 15.43 22.83
CA ARG A 381 -13.22 16.30 23.79
C ARG A 381 -14.22 15.53 24.67
N GLU A 382 -15.05 14.69 24.07
CA GLU A 382 -16.01 13.88 24.84
C GLU A 382 -15.31 12.87 25.75
N VAL A 383 -14.30 12.14 25.26
CA VAL A 383 -13.54 11.18 26.07
C VAL A 383 -12.84 11.88 27.25
N LEU A 384 -12.20 13.03 27.02
CA LEU A 384 -11.54 13.82 28.06
C LEU A 384 -12.56 14.34 29.08
N LYS A 385 -13.66 14.93 28.62
CA LYS A 385 -14.76 15.40 29.49
C LYS A 385 -15.26 14.27 30.38
N TRP A 386 -15.54 13.11 29.80
CA TRP A 386 -15.98 11.95 30.54
C TRP A 386 -14.92 11.41 31.50
N GLY A 387 -13.64 11.51 31.13
CA GLY A 387 -12.51 11.16 31.99
C GLY A 387 -12.48 12.02 33.25
N ARG A 388 -12.65 13.35 33.11
CA ARG A 388 -12.73 14.29 34.24
C ARG A 388 -13.93 14.01 35.15
N GLU A 389 -15.05 13.56 34.58
CA GLU A 389 -16.27 13.21 35.32
C GLU A 389 -16.21 11.84 36.01
N THR A 390 -15.28 10.96 35.64
CA THR A 390 -15.18 9.58 36.15
C THR A 390 -14.28 9.52 37.38
N PRO A 391 -14.71 8.94 38.51
CA PRO A 391 -13.83 8.68 39.65
C PRO A 391 -12.62 7.82 39.24
N GLY A 392 -11.40 8.28 39.50
CA GLY A 392 -10.16 7.66 39.00
C GLY A 392 -9.64 8.24 37.67
N GLY A 393 -10.37 9.21 37.11
CA GLY A 393 -9.96 9.98 35.94
C GLY A 393 -10.04 9.21 34.62
N LEU A 394 -9.37 9.75 33.61
CA LEU A 394 -9.29 9.18 32.26
C LEU A 394 -8.69 7.77 32.25
N ARG A 395 -7.72 7.50 33.14
CA ARG A 395 -7.10 6.19 33.27
C ARG A 395 -8.14 5.12 33.59
N THR A 396 -8.97 5.34 34.60
CA THR A 396 -10.04 4.40 34.97
C THR A 396 -11.13 4.30 33.91
N LEU A 397 -11.42 5.40 33.21
CA LEU A 397 -12.36 5.38 32.08
C LEU A 397 -11.85 4.55 30.88
N LEU A 398 -10.53 4.39 30.74
CA LEU A 398 -9.90 3.69 29.61
C LEU A 398 -9.12 2.41 29.99
N GLU A 399 -9.09 2.02 31.27
CA GLU A 399 -8.64 0.72 31.79
C GLU A 399 -9.20 -0.46 30.98
N GLY A 400 -8.47 -0.94 29.98
CA GLY A 400 -9.01 -1.91 29.01
C GLY A 400 -8.39 -1.76 27.63
N LEU A 401 -8.01 -0.53 27.27
CA LEU A 401 -7.15 -0.25 26.13
C LEU A 401 -5.77 -0.91 26.35
N PRO A 402 -5.22 -1.62 25.36
CA PRO A 402 -3.91 -2.23 25.49
C PRO A 402 -2.86 -1.14 25.71
N ALA A 403 -1.86 -1.41 26.56
CA ALA A 403 -0.78 -0.45 26.84
C ALA A 403 0.01 -0.02 25.59
N SER A 404 -0.06 -0.79 24.51
CA SER A 404 0.51 -0.48 23.20
C SER A 404 -0.24 0.63 22.44
N ALA A 405 -1.46 0.96 22.86
CA ALA A 405 -2.27 2.03 22.31
C ALA A 405 -2.04 3.36 23.05
N SER A 406 -0.79 3.67 23.40
CA SER A 406 -0.44 4.88 24.16
C SER A 406 -0.76 6.13 23.34
N ILE A 407 -2.02 6.56 23.38
CA ILE A 407 -2.39 7.93 23.04
C ILE A 407 -1.79 8.79 24.14
N ASP A 408 -1.00 9.78 23.73
CA ASP A 408 -0.56 10.83 24.63
C ASP A 408 -1.77 11.75 24.89
N TRP A 409 -2.52 11.42 25.92
CA TRP A 409 -3.75 12.13 26.27
C TRP A 409 -3.47 13.55 26.75
N ASP A 410 -2.30 13.79 27.35
CA ASP A 410 -1.87 15.10 27.80
C ASP A 410 -1.58 15.99 26.57
N ALA A 411 -0.85 15.47 25.59
CA ALA A 411 -0.64 16.17 24.31
C ALA A 411 -1.96 16.40 23.54
N LEU A 412 -2.89 15.44 23.60
CA LEU A 412 -4.20 15.60 22.97
C LEU A 412 -5.05 16.67 23.69
N GLU A 413 -4.95 16.77 25.02
CA GLU A 413 -5.60 17.81 25.82
C GLU A 413 -5.04 19.19 25.48
N GLU A 414 -3.71 19.33 25.38
CA GLU A 414 -3.05 20.57 24.92
C GLU A 414 -3.51 20.99 23.52
N LEU A 415 -3.58 20.04 22.56
CA LEU A 415 -4.01 20.32 21.18
C LEU A 415 -5.49 20.74 21.07
N ILE A 416 -6.33 20.25 21.97
CA ILE A 416 -7.76 20.60 22.02
C ILE A 416 -7.98 21.99 22.61
N ASP A 417 -7.12 22.42 23.54
CA ASP A 417 -7.20 23.75 24.14
C ASP A 417 -6.71 24.85 23.17
N GLU A 418 -5.94 24.50 22.13
CA GLU A 418 -5.48 25.41 21.06
C GLU A 418 -6.46 25.58 19.87
N GLU A 419 -7.61 24.89 19.90
CA GLU A 419 -8.44 24.50 18.75
C GLU A 419 -9.34 25.61 18.12
N ASP A 420 -8.98 26.89 18.27
CA ASP A 420 -9.59 27.99 17.50
C ASP A 420 -8.93 28.17 16.10
N SER A 421 -7.97 27.31 15.72
CA SER A 421 -7.30 27.36 14.41
C SER A 421 -7.37 26.02 13.63
N SER A 422 -7.74 26.10 12.35
CA SER A 422 -8.38 25.03 11.57
C SER A 422 -7.48 23.93 10.97
N SER A 423 -6.35 23.57 11.57
CA SER A 423 -5.47 22.53 10.99
C SER A 423 -4.65 21.79 12.04
N LEU A 424 -5.08 20.58 12.41
CA LEU A 424 -4.34 19.71 13.31
C LEU A 424 -3.98 18.38 12.64
N THR A 425 -2.69 18.07 12.64
CA THR A 425 -2.13 16.72 12.53
C THR A 425 -1.49 16.41 13.88
N LEU A 426 -1.85 15.29 14.52
CA LEU A 426 -1.20 14.87 15.78
C LEU A 426 0.32 14.79 15.58
N PRO A 427 1.15 15.37 16.48
CA PRO A 427 2.58 15.10 16.48
C PRO A 427 2.79 13.60 16.61
N ALA A 428 3.63 13.04 15.74
CA ALA A 428 3.84 11.60 15.64
C ALA A 428 4.14 10.99 17.03
N LEU A 429 3.25 10.10 17.49
CA LEU A 429 3.34 9.44 18.79
C LEU A 429 4.76 8.90 19.07
N PRO A 430 5.28 9.01 20.31
CA PRO A 430 6.54 8.38 20.70
C PRO A 430 6.40 6.87 20.53
N ARG A 431 7.19 6.29 19.61
CA ARG A 431 7.22 4.83 19.41
C ARG A 431 7.57 4.15 20.74
N ALA A 432 6.59 3.47 21.32
CA ALA A 432 6.79 2.68 22.53
C ALA A 432 7.97 1.71 22.33
N ARG A 433 8.93 1.79 23.25
CA ARG A 433 10.03 0.84 23.37
C ARG A 433 9.39 -0.53 23.55
N HIS A 434 9.49 -1.44 22.59
CA HIS A 434 9.65 -2.91 22.74
C HIS A 434 9.79 -3.54 21.35
N GLY A 435 10.92 -4.22 21.11
CA GLY A 435 11.16 -5.09 19.95
C GLY A 435 11.39 -4.37 18.60
N ARG A 436 12.57 -4.56 18.00
CA ARG A 436 12.95 -4.01 16.68
C ARG A 436 11.88 -4.23 15.60
N VAL A 437 11.14 -3.18 15.25
CA VAL A 437 10.51 -3.00 13.93
C VAL A 437 10.72 -1.54 13.53
N THR A 438 11.63 -1.31 12.60
CA THR A 438 11.92 0.01 12.05
C THR A 438 10.81 0.38 11.07
N TYR A 439 9.85 1.21 11.50
CA TYR A 439 8.96 1.90 10.55
C TYR A 439 9.71 3.12 9.99
N VAL A 440 9.81 3.23 8.67
CA VAL A 440 10.23 4.47 7.99
C VAL A 440 8.94 5.21 7.66
N LEU A 441 8.70 6.34 8.33
CA LEU A 441 7.63 7.27 7.97
C LEU A 441 8.07 7.92 6.64
N HIS A 442 7.24 7.76 5.62
CA HIS A 442 7.42 8.40 4.32
C HIS A 442 6.69 9.74 4.36
N ASP A 443 7.44 10.85 4.43
CA ASP A 443 6.86 12.18 4.20
C ASP A 443 6.57 12.35 2.71
N ALA A 444 5.30 12.57 2.41
CA ALA A 444 4.80 12.94 1.10
C ALA A 444 4.34 14.40 1.16
N LEU A 445 5.09 15.28 0.50
CA LEU A 445 4.56 16.55 0.02
C LEU A 445 4.21 16.39 -1.47
N PRO A 446 3.01 16.80 -1.93
CA PRO A 446 2.65 16.80 -3.34
C PRO A 446 3.51 17.79 -4.15
N LYS A 447 3.85 17.40 -5.38
CA LYS A 447 4.65 18.18 -6.32
C LYS A 447 3.98 19.51 -6.71
N GLU A 448 2.65 19.60 -6.62
CA GLU A 448 1.90 20.81 -6.99
C GLU A 448 2.02 21.96 -5.96
N LEU A 449 2.35 21.69 -4.70
CA LEU A 449 2.64 22.75 -3.71
C LEU A 449 4.06 23.33 -3.90
N LEU A 450 4.99 22.52 -4.41
CA LEU A 450 6.33 22.94 -4.81
C LEU A 450 6.31 23.78 -6.10
N GLU A 451 5.40 23.51 -7.02
CA GLU A 451 5.27 24.26 -8.28
C GLU A 451 4.63 25.66 -8.08
N HIS A 452 3.87 25.90 -6.99
CA HIS A 452 3.38 27.24 -6.63
C HIS A 452 4.35 28.07 -5.77
N ILE A 453 5.29 27.44 -5.05
CA ILE A 453 6.37 28.16 -4.35
C ILE A 453 7.48 28.59 -5.32
N LEU A 454 7.61 27.92 -6.48
CA LEU A 454 8.56 28.27 -7.54
C LEU A 454 8.18 29.47 -8.42
N VAL A 455 7.03 30.12 -8.18
CA VAL A 455 6.64 31.35 -8.91
C VAL A 455 7.04 32.64 -8.17
N LEU A 456 7.56 32.56 -6.93
CA LEU A 456 8.00 33.74 -6.16
C LEU A 456 9.51 33.99 -6.16
N LEU A 457 10.32 33.16 -6.82
CA LEU A 457 11.76 33.40 -6.99
C LEU A 457 12.07 33.37 -8.49
N GLY A 458 12.19 34.55 -9.09
CA GLY A 458 12.56 34.74 -10.49
C GLY A 458 13.94 34.14 -10.84
N PRO A 459 14.27 34.04 -12.13
CA PRO A 459 15.47 33.33 -12.60
C PRO A 459 16.75 33.96 -12.04
N VAL A 460 17.64 33.10 -11.54
CA VAL A 460 18.99 33.47 -11.13
C VAL A 460 19.70 34.09 -12.33
N ASP A 461 20.23 35.29 -12.11
CA ASP A 461 20.95 36.09 -13.09
C ASP A 461 22.14 35.30 -13.67
N GLN A 462 22.21 35.22 -14.99
CA GLN A 462 23.30 34.54 -15.70
C GLN A 462 24.65 35.21 -15.40
N ASP A 463 24.64 36.50 -15.02
CA ASP A 463 25.84 37.23 -14.58
C ASP A 463 26.42 36.69 -13.25
N PHE A 464 25.60 36.06 -12.39
CA PHE A 464 26.08 35.43 -11.15
C PHE A 464 26.85 34.12 -11.42
N LEU A 465 26.36 33.32 -12.39
CA LEU A 465 27.03 32.08 -12.80
C LEU A 465 28.33 32.39 -13.55
N ASP A 466 28.34 33.44 -14.37
CA ASP A 466 29.51 33.88 -15.11
C ASP A 466 30.55 34.59 -14.22
N SER A 467 30.13 35.23 -13.13
CA SER A 467 31.04 35.81 -12.12
C SER A 467 31.70 34.73 -11.26
N SER A 468 30.95 33.69 -10.90
CA SER A 468 31.45 32.54 -10.13
C SER A 468 32.44 31.69 -10.95
N ALA A 469 32.19 31.52 -12.25
CA ALA A 469 33.10 30.81 -13.15
C ALA A 469 34.41 31.59 -13.43
N ARG A 470 34.36 32.93 -13.41
CA ARG A 470 35.56 33.78 -13.56
C ARG A 470 36.45 33.79 -12.31
N LEU A 471 35.85 33.69 -11.12
CA LEU A 471 36.57 33.59 -9.85
C LEU A 471 37.39 32.29 -9.69
N ALA A 472 36.95 31.20 -10.33
CA ALA A 472 37.69 29.94 -10.32
C ALA A 472 38.97 29.94 -11.19
N GLN A 473 39.23 31.01 -11.96
CA GLN A 473 40.35 31.07 -12.91
C GLN A 473 41.45 32.07 -12.57
N THR A 474 41.32 32.90 -11.53
CA THR A 474 42.37 33.88 -11.18
C THR A 474 43.17 33.44 -9.96
N ASN A 475 44.40 32.99 -10.24
CA ASN A 475 45.31 32.38 -9.29
C ASN A 475 46.22 33.39 -8.56
N THR A 476 45.67 34.53 -8.10
CA THR A 476 46.44 35.54 -7.35
C THR A 476 45.55 36.41 -6.46
N PHE A 477 45.61 36.20 -5.14
CA PHE A 477 45.34 37.23 -4.14
C PHE A 477 46.62 37.45 -3.30
N PRO A 478 47.09 38.69 -3.07
CA PRO A 478 48.39 38.91 -2.43
C PRO A 478 48.38 38.81 -0.90
N ASP A 479 47.21 38.85 -0.24
CA ASP A 479 47.15 38.82 1.24
C ASP A 479 45.92 38.09 1.79
N ARG A 480 46.16 37.18 2.74
CA ARG A 480 45.17 36.24 3.33
C ARG A 480 44.06 36.91 4.17
N LEU A 481 44.27 38.13 4.64
CA LEU A 481 43.29 38.86 5.46
C LEU A 481 42.09 39.37 4.64
N ASP A 482 42.28 39.62 3.35
CA ASP A 482 41.21 40.09 2.47
C ASP A 482 40.30 38.93 2.02
N GLU A 483 40.82 37.71 1.92
CA GLU A 483 40.05 36.50 1.59
C GLU A 483 39.02 36.17 2.69
N GLU A 484 39.44 36.25 3.96
CA GLU A 484 38.57 35.96 5.12
C GLU A 484 37.49 37.05 5.32
N ARG A 485 37.86 38.32 5.10
CA ARG A 485 36.93 39.45 5.18
C ARG A 485 35.93 39.44 4.01
N HIS A 486 36.36 39.03 2.82
CA HIS A 486 35.50 38.92 1.63
C HIS A 486 34.52 37.74 1.72
N ILE A 487 34.96 36.56 2.18
CA ILE A 487 34.07 35.40 2.41
C ILE A 487 33.01 35.74 3.47
N ARG A 488 33.42 36.39 4.57
CA ARG A 488 32.51 36.82 5.65
C ARG A 488 31.44 37.81 5.15
N ASN A 489 31.83 38.81 4.37
CA ASN A 489 30.90 39.82 3.85
C ASN A 489 29.99 39.28 2.72
N THR A 490 30.46 38.30 1.94
CA THR A 490 29.67 37.61 0.90
C THR A 490 28.60 36.70 1.50
N LEU A 491 28.91 36.03 2.63
CA LEU A 491 27.94 35.24 3.38
C LEU A 491 26.88 36.11 4.08
N ILE A 492 27.29 37.24 4.66
CA ILE A 492 26.36 38.15 5.38
C ILE A 492 25.40 38.86 4.40
N SER A 493 25.88 39.27 3.22
CA SER A 493 25.05 39.92 2.20
C SER A 493 24.04 38.96 1.55
N SER A 494 24.39 37.68 1.41
CA SER A 494 23.48 36.64 0.89
C SER A 494 22.33 36.29 1.86
N LEU A 495 22.50 36.57 3.16
CA LEU A 495 21.50 36.27 4.21
C LEU A 495 20.44 37.36 4.40
N HIS A 496 20.63 38.56 3.84
CA HIS A 496 19.67 39.66 3.99
C HIS A 496 18.51 39.64 2.96
N GLY A 497 18.44 38.65 2.07
CA GLY A 497 17.39 38.50 1.05
C GLY A 497 16.29 37.47 1.34
N SER A 498 16.35 36.73 2.46
CA SER A 498 15.45 35.59 2.73
C SER A 498 14.82 35.64 4.13
N ASN A 499 13.55 35.23 4.19
CA ASN A 499 12.64 35.29 5.34
C ASN A 499 13.25 34.63 6.61
N PRO A 500 13.16 35.22 7.83
CA PRO A 500 14.04 34.87 8.97
C PRO A 500 13.72 33.58 9.73
N ARG A 501 12.93 32.64 9.20
CA ARG A 501 12.43 31.49 9.99
C ARG A 501 13.12 30.15 9.74
N GLU A 502 14.09 30.06 8.84
CA GLU A 502 14.73 28.77 8.54
C GLU A 502 16.24 28.92 8.42
N ARG A 503 16.96 28.40 9.43
CA ARG A 503 18.42 28.22 9.56
C ARG A 503 19.18 29.39 10.19
N LEU A 504 19.76 29.08 11.35
CA LEU A 504 20.81 29.88 11.98
C LEU A 504 22.13 29.11 11.89
N VAL A 505 23.11 29.67 11.18
CA VAL A 505 24.48 29.15 11.12
C VAL A 505 25.33 29.96 12.09
N ILE A 506 25.87 29.33 13.13
CA ILE A 506 26.79 29.97 14.07
C ILE A 506 28.21 29.51 13.74
N ALA A 507 29.04 30.45 13.27
CA ALA A 507 30.47 30.22 13.03
C ALA A 507 31.28 30.95 14.11
N GLN A 508 32.13 30.22 14.85
CA GLN A 508 33.00 30.79 15.87
C GLN A 508 34.46 30.49 15.58
N SER A 509 35.28 31.54 15.58
CA SER A 509 36.75 31.46 15.60
C SER A 509 37.21 31.67 17.04
N VAL A 510 37.91 30.70 17.62
CA VAL A 510 38.48 30.80 18.97
C VAL A 510 39.88 31.40 18.88
N LYS A 511 40.03 32.69 19.25
CA LYS A 511 41.31 33.30 19.58
C LYS A 511 41.34 33.55 21.08
N GLU A 512 42.42 33.16 21.75
CA GLU A 512 42.53 33.26 23.20
C GLU A 512 43.06 34.63 23.63
N GLY A 513 42.49 35.17 24.71
CA GLY A 513 42.96 36.40 25.32
C GLY A 513 41.89 37.27 25.99
N GLN A 514 40.90 36.70 26.68
CA GLN A 514 40.21 37.32 27.83
C GLN A 514 39.21 36.32 28.43
N GLY A 515 39.38 36.00 29.71
CA GLY A 515 38.43 35.18 30.46
C GLY A 515 37.12 35.94 30.64
N GLN A 516 36.10 35.60 29.84
CA GLN A 516 34.71 35.88 30.15
C GLN A 516 33.91 34.59 30.09
N SER A 517 33.14 34.35 31.15
CA SER A 517 32.23 33.23 31.31
C SER A 517 31.17 33.22 30.21
N PHE A 518 30.89 32.03 29.71
CA PHE A 518 29.88 31.73 28.71
C PHE A 518 28.47 31.92 29.31
N GLU A 519 27.83 33.06 29.10
CA GLU A 519 26.38 33.24 29.26
C GLU A 519 25.80 33.77 27.95
N VAL A 520 25.45 32.84 27.06
CA VAL A 520 24.51 33.11 25.97
C VAL A 520 23.19 32.48 26.40
N GLY A 521 22.14 33.28 26.50
CA GLY A 521 20.82 32.88 26.96
C GLY A 521 20.26 31.72 26.13
N VAL A 522 20.32 30.51 26.69
CA VAL A 522 19.74 29.27 26.13
C VAL A 522 18.20 29.31 26.12
N ASN A 523 17.57 30.33 26.72
CA ASN A 523 16.12 30.44 26.87
C ASN A 523 15.36 30.91 25.61
N LEU A 524 16.02 31.12 24.46
CA LEU A 524 15.37 31.68 23.25
C LEU A 524 15.42 30.78 22.00
N LEU A 525 15.83 29.52 22.10
CA LEU A 525 16.04 28.64 20.94
C LEU A 525 15.31 27.29 21.07
N GLN A 526 13.99 27.31 21.33
CA GLN A 526 13.20 26.07 21.40
C GLN A 526 12.68 25.57 20.04
N ASP A 527 12.74 26.35 18.94
CA ASP A 527 12.07 26.00 17.68
C ASP A 527 12.89 26.19 16.38
N VAL A 528 14.24 26.13 16.43
CA VAL A 528 15.08 26.33 15.23
C VAL A 528 16.01 25.13 15.00
N ASN A 529 16.02 24.58 13.79
CA ASN A 529 17.04 23.64 13.33
C ASN A 529 18.40 24.37 13.25
N VAL A 530 19.29 24.12 14.21
CA VAL A 530 20.64 24.72 14.27
C VAL A 530 21.66 23.76 13.66
N GLU A 531 22.42 24.25 12.68
CA GLU A 531 23.57 23.55 12.12
C GLU A 531 24.85 24.20 12.67
N PHE A 532 25.66 23.42 13.40
CA PHE A 532 26.88 23.89 14.03
C PHE A 532 28.10 23.52 13.18
N VAL A 533 28.89 24.52 12.78
CA VAL A 533 30.14 24.33 12.03
C VAL A 533 31.30 24.83 12.88
N LEU A 534 32.13 23.90 13.36
CA LEU A 534 33.33 24.22 14.13
C LEU A 534 34.52 24.38 13.17
N LEU A 535 35.07 25.58 13.07
CA LEU A 535 36.27 25.89 12.28
C LEU A 535 37.47 25.94 13.22
N VAL A 536 38.41 25.01 13.09
CA VAL A 536 39.64 24.98 13.88
C VAL A 536 40.78 25.50 13.02
N GLY A 537 41.31 26.67 13.36
CA GLY A 537 42.42 27.32 12.65
C GLY A 537 43.78 26.68 12.95
N PRO A 538 44.80 26.93 12.11
CA PRO A 538 46.09 26.24 12.10
C PRO A 538 47.11 26.71 13.16
N GLU A 539 46.70 27.41 14.21
CA GLU A 539 47.66 27.93 15.20
C GLU A 539 47.84 26.96 16.37
N ASP A 540 48.97 26.25 16.30
CA ASP A 540 49.76 25.64 17.37
C ASP A 540 49.71 24.09 17.45
N GLU A 541 50.73 23.45 16.84
CA GLU A 541 51.00 21.99 16.87
C GLU A 541 51.24 21.43 18.30
N SER A 542 51.33 22.30 19.31
CA SER A 542 51.54 21.91 20.71
C SER A 542 50.25 21.68 21.52
N ARG A 543 49.06 21.91 20.94
CA ARG A 543 47.79 21.75 21.68
C ARG A 543 47.45 20.28 21.90
N PRO A 544 47.16 19.85 23.14
CA PRO A 544 46.77 18.47 23.37
C PRO A 544 45.34 18.23 22.89
N THR A 545 45.14 17.15 22.12
CA THR A 545 43.84 16.59 21.67
C THR A 545 42.78 16.51 22.77
N SER A 546 43.18 16.57 24.05
CA SER A 546 42.30 16.61 25.22
C SER A 546 41.43 17.87 25.30
N HIS A 547 41.90 19.04 24.85
CA HIS A 547 41.13 20.29 24.98
C HIS A 547 39.98 20.37 23.98
N VAL A 548 40.24 20.02 22.71
CA VAL A 548 39.18 19.87 21.67
C VAL A 548 38.22 18.74 22.03
N ARG A 549 38.73 17.64 22.59
CA ARG A 549 37.88 16.55 23.15
C ARG A 549 36.96 17.06 24.26
N GLN A 550 37.47 17.85 25.20
CA GLN A 550 36.69 18.34 26.34
C GLN A 550 35.64 19.36 25.89
N LEU A 551 35.99 20.25 24.95
CA LEU A 551 35.05 21.22 24.36
C LEU A 551 33.90 20.52 23.61
N LEU A 552 34.22 19.53 22.77
CA LEU A 552 33.21 18.73 22.05
C LEU A 552 32.34 17.91 23.01
N LYS A 553 32.92 17.40 24.09
CA LYS A 553 32.19 16.65 25.12
C LYS A 553 31.21 17.56 25.88
N GLU A 554 31.63 18.76 26.27
CA GLU A 554 30.77 19.74 26.94
C GLU A 554 29.65 20.27 26.03
N LEU A 555 29.92 20.49 24.74
CA LEU A 555 28.91 20.87 23.75
C LEU A 555 27.84 19.79 23.53
N VAL A 556 28.26 18.52 23.49
CA VAL A 556 27.35 17.37 23.34
C VAL A 556 26.58 17.08 24.64
N GLU A 557 27.17 17.32 25.82
CA GLU A 557 26.51 17.12 27.11
C GLU A 557 25.49 18.24 27.44
N LYS A 558 25.74 19.48 27.00
CA LYS A 558 24.86 20.62 27.30
C LYS A 558 23.71 20.84 26.30
N ALA A 559 23.73 20.20 25.13
CA ALA A 559 22.71 20.41 24.11
C ALA A 559 21.77 19.21 23.94
N ASN A 560 20.49 19.40 24.24
CA ASN A 560 19.44 18.39 24.04
C ASN A 560 18.88 18.35 22.60
N VAL A 561 19.28 19.27 21.72
CA VAL A 561 18.66 19.47 20.40
C VAL A 561 19.74 19.73 19.34
N PHE A 562 20.36 18.67 18.81
CA PHE A 562 21.12 18.76 17.56
C PHE A 562 20.79 17.56 16.66
N HIS A 563 20.41 17.84 15.41
CA HIS A 563 20.16 16.81 14.40
C HIS A 563 21.38 16.52 13.52
N HIS A 564 22.31 17.47 13.37
CA HIS A 564 23.53 17.33 12.56
C HIS A 564 24.71 18.14 13.14
N LEU A 565 25.91 17.54 13.18
CA LEU A 565 27.17 18.18 13.53
C LEU A 565 28.18 17.93 12.41
N SER A 566 28.71 19.01 11.82
CA SER A 566 29.71 18.95 10.74
C SER A 566 31.03 19.53 11.22
N VAL A 567 32.09 18.72 11.24
CA VAL A 567 33.44 19.16 11.60
C VAL A 567 34.27 19.30 10.34
N VAL A 568 34.69 20.51 9.99
CA VAL A 568 35.50 20.79 8.81
C VAL A 568 36.90 21.20 9.29
N GLY A 569 37.87 20.31 9.10
CA GLY A 569 39.27 20.61 9.39
C GLY A 569 39.92 21.33 8.20
N ILE A 570 40.49 22.51 8.44
CA ILE A 570 41.29 23.24 7.46
C ILE A 570 42.77 22.95 7.77
N ASP A 571 43.25 21.74 7.47
CA ASP A 571 44.70 21.49 7.48
C ASP A 571 45.14 20.44 6.43
N SER A 572 46.35 20.65 5.93
CA SER A 572 47.06 19.93 4.88
C SER A 572 47.85 18.70 5.36
N THR A 573 47.85 18.39 6.67
CA THR A 573 48.57 17.25 7.23
C THR A 573 47.63 16.15 7.75
N ALA A 574 47.68 14.97 7.13
CA ALA A 574 46.71 13.88 7.30
C ALA A 574 46.65 13.26 8.72
N THR A 575 47.66 13.50 9.55
CA THR A 575 47.77 12.91 10.90
C THR A 575 46.83 13.56 11.91
N LEU A 576 46.59 14.87 11.78
CA LEU A 576 45.68 15.64 12.64
C LEU A 576 44.21 15.36 12.32
N SER A 577 43.84 15.26 11.03
CA SER A 577 42.46 14.98 10.61
C SER A 577 41.94 13.61 11.08
N LEU A 578 42.82 12.58 11.12
CA LEU A 578 42.49 11.25 11.64
C LEU A 578 42.30 11.24 13.16
N SER A 579 43.10 12.03 13.89
CA SER A 579 43.01 12.18 15.34
C SER A 579 41.72 12.87 15.76
N TYR A 580 41.32 13.93 15.04
CA TYR A 580 40.05 14.63 15.25
C TYR A 580 38.84 13.81 14.79
N ALA A 581 38.92 13.10 13.66
CA ALA A 581 37.87 12.19 13.22
C ALA A 581 37.66 11.05 14.22
N SER A 582 38.74 10.50 14.81
CA SER A 582 38.65 9.47 15.85
C SER A 582 38.05 10.00 17.14
N ALA A 583 38.42 11.21 17.57
CA ALA A 583 37.85 11.84 18.77
C ALA A 583 36.36 12.19 18.58
N ALA A 584 35.97 12.66 17.40
CA ALA A 584 34.57 12.88 17.02
C ALA A 584 33.80 11.56 16.95
N LEU A 585 34.41 10.49 16.42
CA LEU A 585 33.78 9.17 16.35
C LEU A 585 33.55 8.57 17.75
N GLU A 586 34.50 8.70 18.68
CA GLU A 586 34.34 8.28 20.08
C GLU A 586 33.25 9.06 20.80
N ALA A 587 33.21 10.40 20.62
CA ALA A 587 32.16 11.23 21.21
C ALA A 587 30.78 10.88 20.64
N LEU A 588 30.66 10.63 19.32
CA LEU A 588 29.40 10.32 18.64
C LEU A 588 28.94 8.86 18.83
N GLN A 589 29.85 7.93 19.13
CA GLN A 589 29.51 6.53 19.46
C GLN A 589 28.62 6.42 20.70
N THR A 590 28.62 7.41 21.59
CA THR A 590 27.74 7.45 22.76
C THR A 590 26.26 7.75 22.42
N ARG A 591 25.93 8.25 21.21
CA ARG A 591 24.54 8.55 20.80
C ARG A 591 24.10 8.08 19.40
N ARG A 592 24.83 7.17 18.73
CA ARG A 592 24.43 6.53 17.44
C ARG A 592 23.96 7.52 16.35
N LEU A 593 24.87 8.37 15.86
CA LEU A 593 24.66 9.08 14.59
C LEU A 593 25.35 8.35 13.42
N VAL A 594 24.73 8.39 12.23
CA VAL A 594 25.25 7.83 10.97
C VAL A 594 26.13 8.89 10.31
N VAL A 595 27.41 8.58 10.10
CA VAL A 595 28.33 9.41 9.30
C VAL A 595 28.24 8.98 7.83
N LEU A 596 27.93 9.92 6.93
CA LEU A 596 27.77 9.69 5.49
C LEU A 596 29.10 9.28 4.82
N SER A 597 29.00 8.32 3.89
CA SER A 597 30.10 7.71 3.13
C SER A 597 30.89 8.66 2.22
N GLU A 598 30.38 9.87 1.95
CA GLU A 598 30.98 10.82 1.00
C GLU A 598 32.32 11.42 1.50
N VAL A 599 32.49 11.57 2.81
CA VAL A 599 33.73 12.07 3.42
C VAL A 599 34.88 11.08 3.26
N ILE A 600 34.58 9.77 3.35
CA ILE A 600 35.57 8.70 3.19
C ILE A 600 35.99 8.58 1.72
N GLU A 601 35.04 8.76 0.80
CA GLU A 601 35.33 8.72 -0.64
C GLU A 601 36.24 9.89 -1.06
N SER A 602 35.98 11.10 -0.54
CA SER A 602 36.83 12.28 -0.78
C SER A 602 38.24 12.11 -0.21
N ALA A 603 38.38 11.65 1.03
CA ALA A 603 39.68 11.41 1.67
C ALA A 603 40.50 10.31 0.97
N MET A 604 39.84 9.29 0.40
CA MET A 604 40.49 8.21 -0.35
C MET A 604 40.97 8.68 -1.74
N ARG A 605 40.24 9.59 -2.41
CA ARG A 605 40.67 10.23 -3.66
C ARG A 605 41.96 11.05 -3.44
N THR A 606 42.04 11.77 -2.32
CA THR A 606 43.25 12.51 -1.92
C THR A 606 44.44 11.57 -1.66
N ARG A 607 44.21 10.41 -1.02
CA ARG A 607 45.26 9.41 -0.75
C ARG A 607 45.82 8.74 -2.02
N ALA A 608 44.99 8.53 -3.04
CA ALA A 608 45.46 8.02 -4.34
C ALA A 608 46.34 9.04 -5.09
N SER A 609 46.14 10.35 -4.87
CA SER A 609 47.00 11.39 -5.44
C SER A 609 48.38 11.49 -4.78
N LEU A 610 48.52 11.01 -3.54
CA LEU A 610 49.76 11.09 -2.75
C LEU A 610 50.70 9.89 -2.93
N LEU A 611 50.25 8.79 -3.54
CA LEU A 611 51.11 7.68 -3.92
C LEU A 611 51.66 7.96 -5.33
N ASN A 612 52.99 8.08 -5.45
CA ASN A 612 53.81 8.48 -6.61
C ASN A 612 53.59 7.70 -7.94
N SER A 613 52.50 6.96 -8.12
CA SER A 613 52.12 6.29 -9.35
C SER A 613 51.52 7.29 -10.34
N LYS A 614 52.07 7.33 -11.57
CA LYS A 614 51.49 8.01 -12.74
C LYS A 614 49.97 7.86 -12.74
N TRP A 615 49.27 8.98 -12.77
CA TRP A 615 47.81 9.06 -12.89
C TRP A 615 47.37 8.17 -14.05
N ILE A 616 46.71 7.04 -13.75
CA ILE A 616 46.03 6.23 -14.75
C ILE A 616 44.66 6.91 -14.91
N PRO A 617 44.35 7.52 -16.07
CA PRO A 617 43.03 8.06 -16.32
C PRO A 617 41.97 7.02 -15.98
N GLU A 618 40.82 7.43 -15.45
CA GLU A 618 39.75 6.52 -15.01
C GLU A 618 39.32 5.55 -16.14
N SER A 619 39.41 5.98 -17.40
CA SER A 619 39.20 5.18 -18.61
C SER A 619 40.18 4.01 -18.80
N ASN A 620 41.33 4.05 -18.13
CA ASN A 620 42.42 3.07 -18.22
C ASN A 620 42.49 2.13 -17.01
N LEU A 621 41.57 2.26 -16.04
CA LEU A 621 41.45 1.26 -14.97
C LEU A 621 40.92 -0.05 -15.56
N PRO A 622 41.53 -1.21 -15.25
CA PRO A 622 41.02 -2.49 -15.73
C PRO A 622 39.62 -2.73 -15.18
N LYS A 623 38.69 -3.09 -16.06
CA LYS A 623 37.30 -3.39 -15.69
C LYS A 623 37.27 -4.54 -14.67
N LEU A 624 36.43 -4.40 -13.64
CA LEU A 624 36.41 -5.31 -12.49
C LEU A 624 35.84 -6.70 -12.84
N ALA A 625 34.86 -6.74 -13.72
CA ALA A 625 34.24 -7.96 -14.24
C ALA A 625 33.51 -7.68 -15.56
N ASP A 626 33.30 -8.74 -16.34
CA ASP A 626 32.38 -8.75 -17.47
C ASP A 626 30.99 -9.15 -16.98
N MET A 627 29.97 -8.36 -17.30
CA MET A 627 28.60 -8.64 -16.89
C MET A 627 27.70 -8.79 -18.10
N VAL A 628 27.03 -9.93 -18.20
CA VAL A 628 26.13 -10.28 -19.30
C VAL A 628 24.70 -10.36 -18.77
N PHE A 629 23.80 -9.53 -19.31
CA PHE A 629 22.37 -9.55 -19.00
C PHE A 629 21.54 -9.84 -20.24
N SER A 630 20.35 -10.43 -20.09
CA SER A 630 19.42 -10.60 -21.21
C SER A 630 18.17 -9.74 -21.09
N VAL A 631 17.80 -9.09 -22.21
CA VAL A 631 16.46 -8.55 -22.44
C VAL A 631 15.70 -9.56 -23.27
N ASN A 632 14.60 -10.08 -22.75
CA ASN A 632 13.81 -11.08 -23.46
C ASN A 632 12.37 -11.14 -22.92
N ALA A 633 11.47 -11.70 -23.72
CA ALA A 633 10.18 -12.14 -23.23
C ALA A 633 10.35 -13.49 -22.51
N GLY A 634 9.49 -13.79 -21.53
CA GLY A 634 9.45 -15.13 -20.94
C GLY A 634 9.21 -16.18 -22.04
N ARG A 635 9.82 -17.38 -21.91
CA ARG A 635 9.74 -18.47 -22.91
C ARG A 635 10.52 -18.22 -24.23
N SER A 636 11.41 -17.23 -24.26
CA SER A 636 12.32 -17.00 -25.40
C SER A 636 13.62 -17.82 -25.35
N GLY A 637 13.77 -18.79 -24.43
CA GLY A 637 14.99 -19.60 -24.33
C GLY A 637 16.10 -19.00 -23.44
N SER A 638 15.78 -18.01 -22.60
CA SER A 638 16.72 -17.43 -21.63
C SER A 638 17.34 -18.47 -20.70
N ARG A 639 16.60 -19.52 -20.32
CA ARG A 639 17.14 -20.64 -19.54
C ARG A 639 18.29 -21.35 -20.26
N TYR A 640 18.08 -21.69 -21.53
CA TYR A 640 19.12 -22.32 -22.36
C TYR A 640 20.36 -21.43 -22.45
N LEU A 641 20.16 -20.11 -22.65
CA LEU A 641 21.25 -19.14 -22.68
C LEU A 641 22.06 -19.14 -21.37
N ALA A 642 21.40 -19.10 -20.21
CA ALA A 642 22.10 -19.17 -18.92
C ALA A 642 22.80 -20.52 -18.71
N ASP A 643 22.16 -21.64 -19.03
CA ASP A 643 22.76 -22.96 -18.91
C ASP A 643 23.98 -23.08 -19.84
N LEU A 644 23.89 -22.60 -21.09
CA LEU A 644 25.01 -22.53 -22.06
C LEU A 644 26.19 -21.77 -21.48
N LEU A 645 25.95 -20.52 -21.08
CA LEU A 645 27.02 -19.65 -20.60
C LEU A 645 27.55 -20.07 -19.23
N GLY A 646 26.79 -20.83 -18.44
CA GLY A 646 27.24 -21.42 -17.18
C GLY A 646 28.15 -22.65 -17.33
N THR A 647 28.40 -23.12 -18.56
CA THR A 647 29.31 -24.24 -18.82
C THR A 647 30.68 -23.82 -19.32
N VAL A 648 30.91 -22.54 -19.61
CA VAL A 648 32.20 -22.07 -20.14
C VAL A 648 33.31 -22.22 -19.09
N GLU A 649 34.56 -22.21 -19.52
CA GLU A 649 35.71 -22.25 -18.63
C GLU A 649 35.91 -20.90 -17.89
N GLY A 650 36.57 -20.96 -16.73
CA GLY A 650 36.96 -19.78 -15.96
C GLY A 650 36.02 -19.44 -14.80
N ASN A 651 36.14 -18.21 -14.32
CA ASN A 651 35.39 -17.72 -13.16
C ASN A 651 34.05 -17.16 -13.58
N VAL A 652 33.10 -18.04 -13.86
CA VAL A 652 31.78 -17.67 -14.36
C VAL A 652 30.70 -18.02 -13.36
N VAL A 653 29.84 -17.05 -13.06
CA VAL A 653 28.57 -17.28 -12.38
C VAL A 653 27.45 -16.99 -13.38
N SER A 654 26.62 -18.00 -13.66
CA SER A 654 25.49 -17.86 -14.59
C SER A 654 24.19 -18.24 -13.91
N LEU A 655 23.26 -17.28 -13.89
CA LEU A 655 22.02 -17.36 -13.15
C LEU A 655 20.84 -17.20 -14.10
N HIS A 656 19.86 -18.08 -13.97
CA HIS A 656 18.56 -17.93 -14.62
C HIS A 656 17.52 -17.59 -13.56
N GLU A 657 16.91 -16.40 -13.67
CA GLU A 657 15.89 -15.91 -12.74
C GLU A 657 16.35 -16.06 -11.28
N PRO A 658 17.45 -15.41 -10.87
CA PRO A 658 18.03 -15.62 -9.54
C PRO A 658 17.02 -15.34 -8.43
N ALA A 659 17.02 -16.21 -7.42
CA ALA A 659 16.10 -16.09 -6.30
C ALA A 659 16.37 -14.78 -5.54
N CYS A 660 15.30 -14.04 -5.27
CA CYS A 660 15.45 -12.75 -4.61
C CYS A 660 15.66 -12.93 -3.10
N PRO A 661 16.61 -12.19 -2.49
CA PRO A 661 16.92 -12.28 -1.07
C PRO A 661 15.70 -11.90 -0.24
N GLU A 662 15.52 -12.61 0.89
CA GLU A 662 14.47 -12.34 1.88
C GLU A 662 13.03 -12.39 1.33
N LYS A 663 12.82 -13.02 0.15
CA LYS A 663 11.53 -13.01 -0.56
C LYS A 663 11.00 -11.59 -0.84
N LYS A 664 11.87 -10.57 -0.81
CA LYS A 664 11.53 -9.17 -1.19
C LYS A 664 11.05 -9.07 -2.63
N CYS A 665 11.40 -10.07 -3.43
CA CYS A 665 10.75 -10.45 -4.66
C CYS A 665 10.32 -11.90 -4.47
N SER A 666 9.04 -12.18 -4.69
CA SER A 666 8.48 -13.52 -4.46
C SER A 666 9.17 -14.59 -5.33
N SER A 667 8.99 -15.87 -5.00
CA SER A 667 9.38 -17.02 -5.84
C SER A 667 8.49 -17.09 -7.10
N GLY A 668 8.73 -16.18 -8.04
CA GLY A 668 7.86 -15.82 -9.17
C GLY A 668 7.88 -14.30 -9.45
N GLY A 669 8.30 -13.51 -8.46
CA GLY A 669 9.25 -12.43 -8.67
C GLY A 669 8.69 -11.09 -9.08
N ALA A 670 7.47 -10.70 -8.68
CA ALA A 670 7.08 -9.34 -8.99
C ALA A 670 6.20 -8.53 -8.01
N MET A 671 6.76 -7.41 -7.51
CA MET A 671 6.04 -6.14 -7.43
C MET A 671 5.26 -5.94 -8.73
N ARG A 672 3.97 -5.66 -8.64
CA ARG A 672 3.13 -5.43 -9.81
C ARG A 672 3.60 -4.17 -10.54
N MET A 673 4.48 -4.34 -11.52
CA MET A 673 5.03 -3.24 -12.33
C MET A 673 4.01 -2.68 -13.30
N GLN A 674 2.87 -3.36 -13.47
CA GLN A 674 1.73 -2.84 -14.22
C GLN A 674 1.34 -1.42 -13.76
N ASN A 675 1.42 -1.14 -12.45
CA ASN A 675 0.95 0.11 -11.86
C ASN A 675 2.03 0.90 -11.11
N THR A 676 3.27 0.40 -11.05
CA THR A 676 4.38 1.03 -10.32
C THR A 676 5.43 1.51 -11.30
N SER A 677 5.69 2.83 -11.34
CA SER A 677 6.67 3.37 -12.26
C SER A 677 8.10 3.03 -11.86
N LEU A 678 8.99 2.85 -12.84
CA LEU A 678 10.41 2.60 -12.62
C LEU A 678 11.05 3.72 -11.77
N PRO A 679 10.89 5.03 -12.08
CA PRO A 679 11.49 6.09 -11.27
C PRO A 679 11.05 6.05 -9.80
N HIS A 680 9.75 5.86 -9.54
CA HIS A 680 9.21 5.84 -8.19
C HIS A 680 9.74 4.67 -7.35
N SER A 681 10.00 3.52 -7.98
CA SER A 681 10.46 2.30 -7.32
C SER A 681 11.99 2.13 -7.33
N TYR A 682 12.76 3.08 -7.86
CA TYR A 682 14.20 2.94 -8.11
C TYR A 682 14.99 2.52 -6.87
N ARG A 683 14.83 3.23 -5.73
CA ARG A 683 15.60 2.94 -4.50
C ARG A 683 15.37 1.51 -4.00
N ASN A 684 14.11 1.09 -3.90
CA ASN A 684 13.77 -0.26 -3.43
C ASN A 684 14.31 -1.36 -4.36
N ARG A 685 14.18 -1.17 -5.68
CA ARG A 685 14.72 -2.11 -6.67
C ARG A 685 16.25 -2.13 -6.64
N LYS A 686 16.90 -0.98 -6.45
CA LYS A 686 18.36 -0.86 -6.34
C LYS A 686 18.88 -1.66 -5.16
N ASP A 687 18.32 -1.47 -3.96
CA ASP A 687 18.78 -2.15 -2.75
C ASP A 687 18.74 -3.67 -2.89
N VAL A 688 17.68 -4.18 -3.54
CA VAL A 688 17.55 -5.60 -3.85
C VAL A 688 18.58 -6.04 -4.88
N LYS A 689 18.61 -5.41 -6.05
CA LYS A 689 19.39 -5.87 -7.21
C LYS A 689 20.89 -5.76 -6.97
N TYR A 690 21.29 -4.62 -6.40
CA TYR A 690 22.68 -4.33 -6.08
C TYR A 690 23.23 -5.36 -5.10
N THR A 691 22.49 -5.65 -4.03
CA THR A 691 22.86 -6.67 -3.04
C THR A 691 22.95 -8.07 -3.65
N MET A 692 22.02 -8.43 -4.54
CA MET A 692 22.04 -9.72 -5.23
C MET A 692 23.31 -9.91 -6.05
N ILE A 693 23.63 -8.96 -6.92
CA ILE A 693 24.81 -9.04 -7.80
C ILE A 693 26.09 -9.12 -6.96
N LEU A 694 26.22 -8.24 -5.95
CA LEU A 694 27.42 -8.19 -5.11
C LEU A 694 27.64 -9.48 -4.31
N LYS A 695 26.58 -10.11 -3.82
CA LYS A 695 26.68 -11.37 -3.09
C LYS A 695 27.22 -12.50 -3.96
N GLU A 696 26.79 -12.56 -5.21
CA GLU A 696 27.23 -13.58 -6.16
C GLU A 696 28.68 -13.34 -6.61
N LEU A 697 29.05 -12.09 -6.88
CA LEU A 697 30.44 -11.70 -7.13
C LEU A 697 31.34 -12.04 -5.94
N GLU A 698 30.90 -11.74 -4.72
CA GLU A 698 31.64 -12.08 -3.51
C GLU A 698 31.82 -13.60 -3.34
N THR A 699 30.77 -14.37 -3.61
CA THR A 699 30.83 -15.84 -3.53
C THR A 699 31.84 -16.41 -4.52
N LEU A 700 31.80 -15.91 -5.76
CA LEU A 700 32.75 -16.31 -6.80
C LEU A 700 34.19 -15.94 -6.41
N MET A 701 34.43 -14.72 -5.94
CA MET A 701 35.75 -14.28 -5.47
C MET A 701 36.27 -15.09 -4.28
N ARG A 702 35.39 -15.50 -3.35
CA ARG A 702 35.78 -16.33 -2.19
C ARG A 702 36.19 -17.74 -2.61
N SER A 703 35.54 -18.31 -3.63
CA SER A 703 35.86 -19.64 -4.15
C SER A 703 37.27 -19.70 -4.77
N GLN A 704 37.78 -18.57 -5.24
CA GLN A 704 39.10 -18.45 -5.88
C GLN A 704 40.24 -18.12 -4.92
N ARG A 705 40.00 -18.16 -3.59
CA ARG A 705 41.05 -17.89 -2.60
C ARG A 705 42.06 -19.04 -2.55
N THR A 706 43.09 -18.99 -3.39
CA THR A 706 44.40 -19.52 -2.98
C THR A 706 44.95 -18.59 -1.89
N PRO A 707 45.22 -19.08 -0.66
CA PRO A 707 45.84 -18.26 0.37
C PRO A 707 47.20 -17.78 -0.16
N VAL A 708 47.33 -16.49 -0.42
CA VAL A 708 48.65 -15.90 -0.62
C VAL A 708 49.29 -15.89 0.76
N SER A 709 50.26 -16.77 0.99
CA SER A 709 51.02 -16.77 2.24
C SER A 709 51.65 -15.38 2.38
N ALA A 710 51.20 -14.61 3.36
CA ALA A 710 51.79 -13.34 3.70
C ALA A 710 53.16 -13.58 4.35
N SER A 711 54.17 -13.91 3.54
CA SER A 711 55.56 -13.81 3.95
C SER A 711 55.86 -12.32 4.17
N ARG A 712 56.14 -11.99 5.42
CA ARG A 712 56.40 -10.65 5.97
C ARG A 712 57.33 -9.82 5.08
N GLY A 713 56.84 -8.67 4.63
CA GLY A 713 57.65 -7.66 3.93
C GLY A 713 56.78 -6.63 3.21
N TRP A 714 56.12 -5.74 3.95
CA TRP A 714 55.34 -4.60 3.40
C TRP A 714 56.26 -3.47 2.88
N GLY A 715 57.27 -3.83 2.07
CA GLY A 715 58.25 -2.90 1.51
C GLY A 715 58.78 -3.27 0.12
N GLY A 716 58.33 -4.39 -0.46
CA GLY A 716 58.69 -4.77 -1.83
C GLY A 716 57.70 -4.20 -2.84
N THR A 717 58.21 -3.54 -3.88
CA THR A 717 57.50 -3.26 -5.12
C THR A 717 56.72 -4.52 -5.53
N ILE A 718 55.42 -4.40 -5.79
CA ILE A 718 54.58 -5.51 -6.27
C ILE A 718 54.99 -5.81 -7.71
N GLU A 719 56.18 -6.39 -7.89
CA GLU A 719 56.60 -6.94 -9.16
C GLU A 719 55.79 -8.20 -9.43
N LYS A 720 55.32 -8.30 -10.69
CA LYS A 720 54.53 -9.40 -11.25
C LYS A 720 55.08 -10.76 -10.81
N GLN A 721 54.57 -11.34 -9.72
CA GLN A 721 54.79 -12.76 -9.47
C GLN A 721 54.09 -13.55 -10.58
N ASN A 722 54.89 -14.13 -11.49
CA ASN A 722 54.48 -15.08 -12.54
C ASN A 722 53.65 -14.52 -13.71
N GLY A 723 53.72 -13.21 -14.00
CA GLY A 723 53.06 -12.64 -15.19
C GLY A 723 51.53 -12.64 -15.16
N VAL A 724 50.91 -13.01 -14.03
CA VAL A 724 49.45 -12.96 -13.86
C VAL A 724 49.05 -11.56 -13.37
N PRO A 725 48.17 -10.84 -14.10
CA PRO A 725 47.72 -9.51 -13.69
C PRO A 725 46.95 -9.61 -12.36
N LEU A 726 47.44 -8.94 -11.32
CA LEU A 726 46.71 -8.75 -10.07
C LEU A 726 45.59 -7.73 -10.31
N GLN A 727 44.35 -8.12 -10.07
CA GLN A 727 43.22 -7.20 -10.11
C GLN A 727 43.03 -6.57 -8.71
N VAL A 728 42.99 -5.24 -8.70
CA VAL A 728 42.58 -4.46 -7.51
C VAL A 728 41.07 -4.59 -7.39
N VAL A 729 40.60 -5.28 -6.35
CA VAL A 729 39.17 -5.29 -6.04
C VAL A 729 38.92 -4.35 -4.87
N HIS A 730 38.27 -3.23 -5.18
CA HIS A 730 37.80 -2.26 -4.20
C HIS A 730 36.63 -2.88 -3.43
N TRP A 731 36.76 -3.02 -2.10
CA TRP A 731 35.71 -3.61 -1.27
C TRP A 731 34.92 -2.53 -0.51
N LEU A 732 33.60 -2.76 -0.41
CA LEU A 732 32.69 -2.05 0.50
C LEU A 732 33.27 -2.01 1.91
N ARG A 733 33.25 -0.81 2.53
CA ARG A 733 33.86 -0.44 3.83
C ARG A 733 35.32 0.06 3.79
N GLY A 734 35.84 0.48 2.64
CA GLY A 734 37.08 1.27 2.57
C GLY A 734 38.37 0.46 2.69
N HIS A 735 38.33 -0.86 2.45
CA HIS A 735 39.53 -1.69 2.37
C HIS A 735 39.75 -2.19 0.95
N VAL A 736 40.92 -1.87 0.39
CA VAL A 736 41.39 -2.39 -0.90
C VAL A 736 42.11 -3.70 -0.64
N ARG A 737 41.72 -4.79 -1.32
CA ARG A 737 42.49 -6.04 -1.33
C ARG A 737 42.77 -6.47 -2.76
N LEU A 738 44.04 -6.79 -3.02
CA LEU A 738 44.46 -7.43 -4.26
C LEU A 738 44.10 -8.92 -4.17
N VAL A 739 43.38 -9.43 -5.17
CA VAL A 739 43.06 -10.86 -5.28
C VAL A 739 43.56 -11.33 -6.64
N ASN A 740 44.37 -12.38 -6.66
CA ASN A 740 44.65 -13.10 -7.89
C ASN A 740 43.45 -13.99 -8.20
N THR A 741 42.67 -13.62 -9.22
CA THR A 741 41.48 -14.36 -9.62
C THR A 741 41.81 -15.51 -10.58
N GLY A 742 43.03 -15.59 -11.13
CA GLY A 742 43.38 -16.59 -12.14
C GLY A 742 42.69 -16.40 -13.50
N GLY A 743 41.97 -15.28 -13.70
CA GLY A 743 41.26 -14.95 -14.93
C GLY A 743 40.16 -13.90 -14.72
N PRO A 744 39.55 -13.37 -15.80
CA PRO A 744 38.45 -12.43 -15.70
C PRO A 744 37.25 -13.05 -14.97
N ILE A 745 36.58 -12.25 -14.15
CA ILE A 745 35.32 -12.62 -13.50
C ILE A 745 34.18 -12.31 -14.47
N VAL A 746 33.30 -13.29 -14.69
CA VAL A 746 32.13 -13.12 -15.57
C VAL A 746 30.85 -13.38 -14.79
N TYR A 747 29.99 -12.36 -14.71
CA TYR A 747 28.66 -12.45 -14.13
C TYR A 747 27.61 -12.50 -15.23
N ILE A 748 26.73 -13.51 -15.20
CA ILE A 748 25.72 -13.71 -16.23
C ILE A 748 24.37 -13.87 -15.57
N GLU A 749 23.41 -13.06 -15.99
CA GLU A 749 22.03 -13.19 -15.56
C GLU A 749 21.07 -13.15 -16.75
N THR A 750 20.24 -14.19 -16.85
CA THR A 750 19.11 -14.19 -17.76
C THR A 750 17.82 -14.12 -16.96
N ASN A 751 17.04 -13.06 -17.20
CA ASN A 751 15.82 -12.82 -16.45
C ASN A 751 14.82 -12.04 -17.32
N PRO A 752 13.64 -12.61 -17.65
CA PRO A 752 12.59 -11.87 -18.36
C PRO A 752 12.18 -10.57 -17.66
N ASN A 753 12.38 -10.46 -16.34
CA ASN A 753 12.08 -9.26 -15.56
C ASN A 753 13.18 -8.21 -15.65
N PHE A 754 14.36 -8.49 -16.23
CA PHE A 754 15.43 -7.50 -16.37
C PHE A 754 14.93 -6.19 -17.00
N LYS A 755 14.15 -6.29 -18.08
CA LYS A 755 13.53 -5.17 -18.79
C LYS A 755 12.50 -4.39 -17.98
N SER A 756 11.88 -5.05 -17.01
CA SER A 756 10.76 -4.52 -16.23
C SER A 756 11.21 -4.05 -14.85
N TRP A 757 12.40 -4.44 -14.40
CA TRP A 757 12.81 -4.31 -13.01
C TRP A 757 14.19 -3.75 -12.79
N TYR A 758 15.14 -3.98 -13.68
CA TYR A 758 16.54 -3.85 -13.27
C TYR A 758 17.44 -3.21 -14.31
N TYR A 759 16.98 -3.02 -15.56
CA TYR A 759 17.85 -2.48 -16.60
C TYR A 759 18.40 -1.10 -16.23
N ASP A 760 17.57 -0.21 -15.70
CA ASP A 760 17.96 1.15 -15.30
C ASP A 760 18.98 1.15 -14.16
N ILE A 761 18.81 0.25 -13.18
CA ILE A 761 19.76 0.05 -12.08
C ILE A 761 21.07 -0.53 -12.60
N VAL A 762 21.01 -1.56 -13.45
CA VAL A 762 22.21 -2.21 -13.96
C VAL A 762 23.04 -1.25 -14.81
N LEU A 763 22.39 -0.52 -15.72
CA LEU A 763 23.06 0.48 -16.55
C LEU A 763 23.65 1.62 -15.71
N ARG A 764 22.91 2.13 -14.71
CA ARG A 764 23.38 3.26 -13.90
C ARG A 764 24.44 2.90 -12.87
N GLU A 765 24.27 1.79 -12.15
CA GLU A 765 25.13 1.42 -11.03
C GLU A 765 26.35 0.59 -11.47
N PHE A 766 26.24 -0.18 -12.56
CA PHE A 766 27.32 -1.05 -13.02
C PHE A 766 27.92 -0.62 -14.36
N GLY A 767 27.23 0.23 -15.15
CA GLY A 767 27.72 0.66 -16.46
C GLY A 767 29.03 1.43 -16.43
N ARG A 768 29.40 2.07 -15.32
CA ARG A 768 30.66 2.85 -15.25
C ARG A 768 31.90 1.99 -14.99
N ASN A 769 31.76 0.94 -14.18
CA ASN A 769 32.91 0.20 -13.63
C ASN A 769 33.07 -1.22 -14.20
N PHE A 770 32.10 -1.67 -15.01
CA PHE A 770 32.04 -3.03 -15.54
C PHE A 770 31.86 -3.01 -17.05
N GLN A 771 32.34 -4.05 -17.73
CA GLN A 771 31.99 -4.26 -19.14
C GLN A 771 30.59 -4.85 -19.17
N LEU A 772 29.61 -4.07 -19.60
CA LEU A 772 28.26 -4.57 -19.71
C LEU A 772 28.03 -5.12 -21.13
N THR A 773 27.45 -6.31 -21.21
CA THR A 773 26.90 -6.86 -22.44
C THR A 773 25.42 -7.16 -22.24
N ILE A 774 24.56 -6.51 -23.01
CA ILE A 774 23.12 -6.75 -23.01
C ILE A 774 22.76 -7.59 -24.24
N ILE A 775 22.26 -8.81 -24.01
CA ILE A 775 21.76 -9.71 -25.05
C ILE A 775 20.25 -9.50 -25.21
N ASN A 776 19.83 -8.93 -26.32
CA ASN A 776 18.43 -8.96 -26.73
C ASN A 776 18.12 -10.30 -27.38
N LEU A 777 17.50 -11.21 -26.62
CA LEU A 777 17.16 -12.56 -27.07
C LEU A 777 15.73 -12.58 -27.58
N ARG A 778 15.60 -12.69 -28.90
CA ARG A 778 14.35 -12.52 -29.65
C ARG A 778 13.87 -13.85 -30.20
N LYS A 779 12.56 -14.04 -30.27
CA LYS A 779 11.92 -15.25 -30.83
C LYS A 779 10.76 -14.84 -31.73
N TRP A 780 10.47 -15.63 -32.76
CA TRP A 780 9.32 -15.38 -33.62
C TRP A 780 8.01 -15.22 -32.80
N PRO A 781 7.34 -14.04 -32.86
CA PRO A 781 6.24 -13.71 -31.94
C PRO A 781 5.09 -14.72 -31.89
N PRO A 782 4.61 -15.30 -33.01
CA PRO A 782 3.58 -16.35 -32.97
C PRO A 782 3.98 -17.59 -32.17
N ALA A 783 5.24 -18.05 -32.28
CA ALA A 783 5.73 -19.20 -31.51
C ALA A 783 5.87 -18.86 -30.02
N LEU A 784 6.25 -17.62 -29.71
CA LEU A 784 6.31 -17.11 -28.35
C LEU A 784 4.91 -16.99 -27.72
N LEU A 785 3.95 -16.42 -28.46
CA LEU A 785 2.54 -16.31 -28.10
C LEU A 785 1.97 -17.69 -27.75
N ARG A 786 2.16 -18.68 -28.63
CA ARG A 786 1.74 -20.07 -28.38
C ARG A 786 2.31 -20.60 -27.07
N SER A 787 3.62 -20.48 -26.87
CA SER A 787 4.30 -21.01 -25.68
C SER A 787 3.83 -20.34 -24.39
N ILE A 788 3.58 -19.02 -24.40
CA ILE A 788 3.08 -18.29 -23.23
C ILE A 788 1.63 -18.68 -22.95
N TYR A 789 0.77 -18.71 -23.98
CA TYR A 789 -0.64 -19.04 -23.84
C TYR A 789 -0.86 -20.45 -23.29
N GLU A 790 -0.17 -21.45 -23.84
CA GLU A 790 -0.26 -22.86 -23.39
C GLU A 790 0.20 -23.07 -21.94
N THR A 791 0.98 -22.13 -21.37
CA THR A 791 1.38 -22.17 -19.95
C THR A 791 0.39 -21.49 -19.00
N GLY A 792 -0.73 -20.95 -19.51
CA GLY A 792 -1.81 -20.42 -18.70
C GLY A 792 -1.78 -18.92 -18.42
N PHE A 793 -0.82 -18.15 -18.96
CA PHE A 793 -0.74 -16.72 -18.62
C PHE A 793 -1.90 -15.91 -19.24
N PHE A 794 -2.50 -15.04 -18.42
CA PHE A 794 -3.69 -14.23 -18.70
C PHE A 794 -4.99 -15.02 -18.91
N SER A 795 -4.96 -16.32 -18.67
CA SER A 795 -6.12 -17.22 -18.71
C SER A 795 -6.33 -17.85 -17.34
N ASP A 796 -5.50 -18.82 -16.98
CA ASP A 796 -5.58 -19.53 -15.69
C ASP A 796 -4.59 -19.00 -14.65
N ARG A 797 -3.54 -18.30 -15.10
CA ARG A 797 -2.49 -17.71 -14.29
C ARG A 797 -2.54 -16.19 -14.38
N ASP A 798 -2.32 -15.55 -13.24
CA ASP A 798 -2.15 -14.11 -13.16
C ASP A 798 -0.87 -13.67 -13.91
N GLY A 799 -1.06 -13.20 -15.14
CA GLY A 799 0.03 -12.63 -15.96
C GLY A 799 0.49 -11.26 -15.45
N TYR A 800 -0.39 -10.51 -14.77
CA TYR A 800 -0.13 -9.14 -14.29
C TYR A 800 0.88 -9.06 -13.15
N GLN A 801 1.30 -10.21 -12.60
CA GLN A 801 2.38 -10.21 -11.64
C GLN A 801 3.64 -9.62 -12.28
N TRP A 802 4.07 -10.11 -13.44
CA TRP A 802 5.38 -9.76 -14.01
C TRP A 802 5.39 -9.46 -15.52
N MET A 803 4.28 -9.67 -16.24
CA MET A 803 4.19 -9.34 -17.67
C MET A 803 3.65 -7.93 -17.86
N GLU A 804 4.52 -7.00 -18.25
CA GLU A 804 4.12 -5.62 -18.58
C GLU A 804 3.43 -5.54 -19.94
N THR A 805 2.12 -5.39 -19.93
CA THR A 805 1.34 -5.12 -21.17
C THR A 805 1.55 -3.68 -21.64
N ALA A 806 0.96 -3.32 -22.77
CA ALA A 806 0.97 -1.95 -23.29
C ALA A 806 0.23 -0.95 -22.38
N ASN A 807 -0.62 -1.43 -21.48
CA ASN A 807 -1.29 -0.59 -20.47
C ASN A 807 -0.46 -0.42 -19.18
N SER A 808 0.73 -1.04 -19.10
CA SER A 808 1.62 -0.86 -17.95
C SER A 808 2.14 0.59 -17.90
N VAL A 809 2.28 1.14 -16.69
CA VAL A 809 2.86 2.48 -16.48
C VAL A 809 4.31 2.61 -16.99
N ASN A 810 5.00 1.48 -17.22
CA ASN A 810 6.36 1.45 -17.78
C ASN A 810 6.40 1.06 -19.26
N SER A 811 5.24 0.90 -19.91
CA SER A 811 5.20 0.48 -21.29
C SER A 811 5.88 1.49 -22.22
N LYS A 812 6.54 0.95 -23.25
CA LYS A 812 7.11 1.71 -24.37
C LYS A 812 6.28 1.60 -25.64
N THR A 813 5.12 0.95 -25.55
CA THR A 813 4.16 0.83 -26.65
C THR A 813 2.80 1.35 -26.21
N PRO A 814 2.13 2.20 -27.00
CA PRO A 814 0.77 2.60 -26.72
C PRO A 814 -0.19 1.41 -26.77
N ALA A 815 -1.21 1.43 -25.89
CA ALA A 815 -2.21 0.37 -25.82
C ALA A 815 -3.29 0.53 -26.91
N ILE A 816 -3.69 -0.58 -27.53
CA ILE A 816 -4.77 -0.60 -28.53
C ILE A 816 -6.19 -0.58 -27.91
N ALA A 817 -6.27 -0.89 -26.62
CA ALA A 817 -7.46 -0.85 -25.77
C ALA A 817 -7.05 -1.04 -24.30
N PRO A 818 -7.90 -0.69 -23.33
CA PRO A 818 -7.71 -1.07 -21.93
C PRO A 818 -7.63 -2.60 -21.75
N ASP A 819 -6.83 -3.07 -20.78
CA ASP A 819 -6.58 -4.51 -20.56
C ASP A 819 -7.87 -5.34 -20.37
N TYR A 820 -8.92 -4.78 -19.76
CA TYR A 820 -10.19 -5.48 -19.53
C TYR A 820 -11.03 -5.72 -20.80
N GLU A 821 -10.67 -5.06 -21.91
CA GLU A 821 -11.29 -5.26 -23.23
C GLU A 821 -10.48 -6.22 -24.11
N LEU A 822 -9.28 -6.62 -23.67
CA LEU A 822 -8.39 -7.47 -24.43
C LEU A 822 -8.59 -8.94 -24.07
N THR A 823 -8.60 -9.79 -25.09
CA THR A 823 -8.53 -11.24 -24.91
C THR A 823 -7.16 -11.66 -24.37
N PRO A 824 -7.01 -12.86 -23.77
CA PRO A 824 -5.71 -13.35 -23.30
C PRO A 824 -4.63 -13.35 -24.39
N LEU A 825 -4.96 -13.71 -25.63
CA LEU A 825 -4.01 -13.64 -26.75
C LEU A 825 -3.58 -12.21 -27.06
N GLN A 826 -4.49 -11.24 -26.99
CA GLN A 826 -4.16 -9.83 -27.21
C GLN A 826 -3.32 -9.25 -26.06
N LEU A 827 -3.57 -9.65 -24.81
CA LEU A 827 -2.72 -9.29 -23.67
C LEU A 827 -1.30 -9.83 -23.83
N ILE A 828 -1.15 -11.09 -24.28
CA ILE A 828 0.17 -11.67 -24.55
C ILE A 828 0.84 -10.96 -25.74
N ASN A 829 0.12 -10.70 -26.84
CA ASN A 829 0.66 -9.93 -27.97
C ASN A 829 1.16 -8.55 -27.53
N SER A 830 0.39 -7.88 -26.68
CA SER A 830 0.74 -6.60 -26.08
C SER A 830 2.03 -6.69 -25.27
N TYR A 831 2.18 -7.72 -24.44
CA TYR A 831 3.42 -7.98 -23.69
C TYR A 831 4.63 -8.25 -24.61
N ILE A 832 4.46 -9.06 -25.65
CA ILE A 832 5.53 -9.39 -26.60
C ILE A 832 5.99 -8.11 -27.34
N LEU A 833 5.05 -7.33 -27.85
CA LEU A 833 5.35 -6.08 -28.56
C LEU A 833 6.04 -5.06 -27.63
N ASN A 834 5.53 -4.89 -26.41
CA ASN A 834 6.14 -4.02 -25.40
C ASN A 834 7.57 -4.45 -25.06
N THR A 835 7.82 -5.76 -25.00
CA THR A 835 9.18 -6.29 -24.77
C THR A 835 10.17 -5.85 -25.84
N GLU A 836 9.76 -5.89 -27.12
CA GLU A 836 10.60 -5.45 -28.24
C GLU A 836 10.86 -3.93 -28.19
N ALA A 837 9.85 -3.13 -27.81
CA ALA A 837 10.02 -1.69 -27.65
C ALA A 837 10.95 -1.33 -26.49
N VAL A 838 10.84 -2.02 -25.34
CA VAL A 838 11.76 -1.83 -24.21
C VAL A 838 13.19 -2.22 -24.61
N ALA A 839 13.38 -3.28 -25.39
CA ALA A 839 14.69 -3.66 -25.90
C ALA A 839 15.30 -2.57 -26.80
N GLN A 840 14.51 -1.97 -27.67
CA GLN A 840 14.94 -0.83 -28.50
C GLN A 840 15.30 0.38 -27.64
N GLU A 841 14.52 0.68 -26.60
CA GLU A 841 14.82 1.76 -25.66
C GLU A 841 16.15 1.52 -24.93
N ILE A 842 16.37 0.30 -24.42
CA ILE A 842 17.64 -0.08 -23.77
C ILE A 842 18.80 0.03 -24.76
N SER A 843 18.59 -0.27 -26.04
CA SER A 843 19.63 -0.18 -27.06
C SER A 843 20.09 1.25 -27.33
N LYS A 844 19.31 2.28 -26.97
CA LYS A 844 19.74 3.69 -27.06
C LYS A 844 20.86 4.02 -26.07
N PHE A 845 21.01 3.23 -25.00
CA PHE A 845 22.11 3.38 -24.04
C PHE A 845 23.47 2.87 -24.58
N ARG A 846 23.52 2.35 -25.82
CA ARG A 846 24.77 1.99 -26.51
C ARG A 846 25.74 3.17 -26.65
N GLU A 847 25.25 4.40 -26.57
CA GLU A 847 26.09 5.61 -26.66
C GLU A 847 26.98 5.81 -25.43
N ALA A 848 26.74 5.09 -24.33
CA ALA A 848 27.69 5.00 -23.23
C ALA A 848 28.82 4.02 -23.59
N GLU A 849 30.08 4.47 -23.54
CA GLU A 849 31.30 3.77 -24.02
C GLU A 849 31.56 2.35 -23.45
N SER A 850 30.72 1.87 -22.53
CA SER A 850 30.91 0.63 -21.77
C SER A 850 29.84 -0.45 -21.96
N VAL A 851 28.80 -0.20 -22.79
CA VAL A 851 27.67 -1.12 -22.97
C VAL A 851 27.64 -1.72 -24.37
N THR A 852 28.03 -2.99 -24.49
CA THR A 852 27.85 -3.79 -25.70
C THR A 852 26.42 -4.32 -25.76
N PHE A 853 25.78 -4.29 -26.93
CA PHE A 853 24.43 -4.83 -27.08
C PHE A 853 24.34 -5.76 -28.28
N LEU A 854 24.00 -7.02 -28.02
CA LEU A 854 23.93 -8.10 -29.00
C LEU A 854 22.47 -8.44 -29.29
N ASN A 855 22.09 -8.49 -30.56
CA ASN A 855 20.77 -8.94 -30.98
C ASN A 855 20.89 -10.39 -31.45
N LEU A 856 20.22 -11.32 -30.77
CA LEU A 856 20.26 -12.74 -31.07
C LEU A 856 18.87 -13.29 -31.27
N ARG A 857 18.74 -14.25 -32.19
CA ARG A 857 17.51 -15.03 -32.32
C ARG A 857 17.63 -16.33 -31.53
N SER A 858 16.60 -16.68 -30.77
CA SER A 858 16.55 -17.95 -30.06
C SER A 858 16.72 -19.13 -31.01
N GLU A 859 16.13 -19.05 -32.20
CA GLU A 859 16.21 -20.09 -33.23
C GLU A 859 17.64 -20.34 -33.71
N GLU A 860 18.45 -19.28 -33.81
CA GLU A 860 19.87 -19.38 -34.14
C GLU A 860 20.64 -19.97 -32.97
N VAL A 861 20.46 -19.41 -31.77
CA VAL A 861 21.16 -19.83 -30.56
C VAL A 861 20.93 -21.32 -30.28
N PHE A 862 19.78 -21.89 -30.62
CA PHE A 862 19.55 -23.34 -30.51
C PHE A 862 20.33 -24.20 -31.51
N SER A 863 21.12 -23.63 -32.42
CA SER A 863 22.05 -24.39 -33.27
C SER A 863 23.41 -24.54 -32.59
N LYS A 864 24.08 -25.67 -32.85
CA LYS A 864 25.43 -25.94 -32.33
C LYS A 864 26.44 -24.88 -32.75
N SER A 865 26.41 -24.46 -34.02
CA SER A 865 27.33 -23.47 -34.58
C SER A 865 27.12 -22.08 -33.97
N ALA A 866 25.89 -21.57 -33.91
CA ALA A 866 25.64 -20.23 -33.40
C ALA A 866 25.81 -20.14 -31.87
N SER A 867 25.46 -21.18 -31.11
CA SER A 867 25.78 -21.23 -29.68
C SER A 867 27.29 -21.14 -29.42
N LEU A 868 28.09 -21.87 -30.19
CA LEU A 868 29.54 -21.83 -30.07
C LEU A 868 30.10 -20.46 -30.47
N GLU A 869 29.53 -19.86 -31.52
CA GLU A 869 29.91 -18.53 -31.97
C GLU A 869 29.54 -17.45 -30.96
N LEU A 870 28.41 -17.58 -30.27
CA LEU A 870 28.02 -16.69 -29.18
C LEU A 870 29.05 -16.73 -28.02
N VAL A 871 29.45 -17.93 -27.60
CA VAL A 871 30.47 -18.11 -26.55
C VAL A 871 31.77 -17.39 -26.95
N ARG A 872 32.20 -17.54 -28.20
CA ARG A 872 33.39 -16.87 -28.73
C ARG A 872 33.24 -15.35 -28.84
N THR A 873 32.08 -14.88 -29.28
CA THR A 873 31.76 -13.45 -29.41
C THR A 873 31.82 -12.75 -28.06
N LEU A 874 31.45 -13.44 -26.98
CA LEU A 874 31.55 -12.94 -25.60
C LEU A 874 32.99 -13.03 -25.03
N GLY A 875 33.97 -13.49 -25.81
CA GLY A 875 35.35 -13.69 -25.35
C GLY A 875 35.50 -14.86 -24.37
N LEU A 876 34.51 -15.76 -24.30
CA LEU A 876 34.49 -16.88 -23.36
C LEU A 876 35.07 -18.14 -24.02
N LYS A 877 35.66 -19.02 -23.21
CA LYS A 877 36.23 -20.30 -23.68
C LYS A 877 35.24 -21.45 -23.43
N PRO A 878 34.82 -22.20 -24.45
CA PRO A 878 33.93 -23.35 -24.26
C PRO A 878 34.65 -24.48 -23.51
N SER A 879 33.97 -25.15 -22.58
CA SER A 879 34.47 -26.37 -21.93
C SER A 879 33.89 -27.64 -22.59
N ASN A 880 34.34 -28.82 -22.15
CA ASN A 880 33.71 -30.10 -22.54
C ASN A 880 32.20 -30.10 -22.28
N ARG A 881 31.77 -29.55 -21.13
CA ARG A 881 30.35 -29.44 -20.77
C ARG A 881 29.59 -28.49 -21.67
N THR A 882 30.25 -27.46 -22.22
CA THR A 882 29.65 -26.61 -23.25
C THR A 882 29.27 -27.43 -24.46
N PHE A 883 30.19 -28.27 -24.97
CA PHE A 883 29.93 -29.11 -26.15
C PHE A 883 28.80 -30.13 -25.95
N GLU A 884 28.55 -30.59 -24.71
CA GLU A 884 27.45 -31.50 -24.37
C GLU A 884 26.06 -30.88 -24.52
N ILE A 885 25.94 -29.56 -24.34
CA ILE A 885 24.64 -28.86 -24.37
C ILE A 885 24.42 -28.02 -25.64
N LEU A 886 25.44 -27.89 -26.50
CA LEU A 886 25.30 -27.21 -27.79
C LEU A 886 24.19 -27.88 -28.63
N GLY A 887 23.19 -27.10 -29.03
CA GLY A 887 22.08 -27.59 -29.83
C GLY A 887 20.98 -28.35 -29.08
N VAL A 888 21.13 -28.55 -27.76
CA VAL A 888 20.15 -29.30 -26.95
C VAL A 888 19.17 -28.34 -26.30
N VAL A 889 17.98 -28.18 -26.91
CA VAL A 889 16.92 -27.33 -26.36
C VAL A 889 16.35 -27.95 -25.09
N ARG A 890 16.60 -27.32 -23.93
CA ARG A 890 15.99 -27.70 -22.65
C ARG A 890 14.78 -26.82 -22.36
N ASP A 891 13.60 -27.42 -22.32
CA ASP A 891 12.38 -26.76 -21.84
C ASP A 891 12.01 -27.29 -20.46
N LYS A 892 12.13 -26.42 -19.44
CA LYS A 892 11.73 -26.68 -18.05
C LYS A 892 10.38 -27.39 -17.93
N TYR A 893 9.40 -26.97 -18.73
CA TYR A 893 8.06 -27.54 -18.65
C TYR A 893 7.97 -28.91 -19.33
N ARG A 894 8.82 -29.22 -20.31
CA ARG A 894 8.81 -30.55 -20.94
C ARG A 894 9.35 -31.60 -19.98
N ASP A 895 10.44 -31.28 -19.27
CA ASP A 895 11.06 -32.17 -18.28
C ASP A 895 10.17 -32.39 -17.06
N GLU A 896 9.53 -31.32 -16.54
CA GLU A 896 8.55 -31.44 -15.45
C GLU A 896 7.32 -32.26 -15.87
N ASN A 897 6.85 -32.14 -17.12
CA ASN A 897 5.73 -32.95 -17.61
C ASN A 897 6.09 -34.43 -17.76
N HIS A 898 7.34 -34.76 -18.12
CA HIS A 898 7.81 -36.14 -18.10
C HIS A 898 7.84 -36.71 -16.67
N ARG A 899 8.27 -35.92 -15.68
CA ARG A 899 8.26 -36.32 -14.26
C ARG A 899 6.85 -36.45 -13.68
N LEU A 900 5.94 -35.53 -14.02
CA LEU A 900 4.56 -35.56 -13.54
C LEU A 900 3.72 -36.66 -14.20
N ARG A 901 4.05 -37.07 -15.43
CA ARG A 901 3.40 -38.22 -16.09
C ARG A 901 3.79 -39.57 -15.47
N SER A 902 4.94 -39.66 -14.79
CA SER A 902 5.34 -40.88 -14.07
C SER A 902 4.73 -41.00 -12.68
N ASP A 903 4.19 -39.91 -12.10
CA ASP A 903 3.51 -39.93 -10.80
C ASP A 903 1.98 -39.97 -11.00
N GLU A 904 1.41 -41.16 -11.16
CA GLU A 904 -0.04 -41.39 -11.31
C GLU A 904 -0.88 -40.87 -10.12
N ASN A 905 -0.25 -40.52 -9.00
CA ASN A 905 -0.92 -40.08 -7.76
C ASN A 905 -0.86 -38.56 -7.51
N ALA A 906 -0.24 -37.75 -8.37
CA ALA A 906 -0.20 -36.30 -8.19
C ALA A 906 -1.53 -35.64 -8.65
N GLY A 907 -2.58 -35.82 -7.83
CA GLY A 907 -3.98 -35.42 -8.09
C GLY A 907 -4.30 -33.93 -8.25
N THR A 908 -3.37 -33.11 -8.72
CA THR A 908 -3.61 -31.73 -9.16
C THR A 908 -2.89 -31.49 -10.48
N HIS A 909 -3.39 -32.13 -11.54
CA HIS A 909 -2.98 -31.79 -12.90
C HIS A 909 -3.17 -30.29 -13.11
N LYS A 910 -2.07 -29.53 -13.20
CA LYS A 910 -2.09 -28.19 -13.80
C LYS A 910 -2.68 -28.37 -15.19
N LEU A 911 -3.95 -27.99 -15.36
CA LEU A 911 -4.65 -27.98 -16.64
C LEU A 911 -3.76 -27.24 -17.63
N ARG A 912 -3.10 -27.99 -18.52
CA ARG A 912 -2.64 -27.39 -19.77
C ARG A 912 -3.89 -26.90 -20.46
N LEU A 913 -3.91 -25.62 -20.79
CA LEU A 913 -4.96 -25.06 -21.63
C LEU A 913 -5.02 -25.81 -22.95
N LYS A 914 -6.16 -25.64 -23.62
CA LYS A 914 -6.39 -26.13 -24.99
C LYS A 914 -5.22 -25.72 -25.87
N GLU A 915 -4.59 -26.70 -26.52
CA GLU A 915 -3.54 -26.45 -27.51
C GLU A 915 -4.03 -25.44 -28.55
N ILE A 916 -3.19 -24.46 -28.88
CA ILE A 916 -3.47 -23.46 -29.91
C ILE A 916 -2.54 -23.70 -31.10
N SER A 917 -3.11 -23.68 -32.30
CA SER A 917 -2.32 -23.89 -33.50
C SER A 917 -1.39 -22.70 -33.75
N LEU A 918 -0.22 -22.95 -34.34
CA LEU A 918 0.73 -21.91 -34.71
C LEU A 918 0.12 -20.93 -35.73
N ALA A 919 -0.77 -21.42 -36.60
CA ALA A 919 -1.51 -20.61 -37.57
C ALA A 919 -2.50 -19.63 -36.89
N ASP A 920 -3.19 -20.07 -35.84
CA ASP A 920 -4.08 -19.20 -35.06
C ASP A 920 -3.30 -18.12 -34.31
N CYS A 921 -2.13 -18.49 -33.76
CA CYS A 921 -1.21 -17.52 -33.15
C CYS A 921 -0.73 -16.48 -34.16
N GLU A 922 -0.37 -16.90 -35.39
CA GLU A 922 0.07 -16.00 -36.45
C GLU A 922 -1.06 -15.07 -36.90
N LYS A 923 -2.29 -15.59 -37.05
CA LYS A 923 -3.49 -14.80 -37.34
C LYS A 923 -3.75 -13.77 -36.25
N SER A 924 -3.68 -14.18 -34.98
CA SER A 924 -3.86 -13.29 -33.82
C SER A 924 -2.81 -12.18 -33.78
N TRP A 925 -1.54 -12.52 -33.99
CA TRP A 925 -0.44 -11.56 -34.03
C TRP A 925 -0.62 -10.54 -35.16
N LYS A 926 -0.91 -10.98 -36.39
CA LYS A 926 -1.18 -10.11 -37.54
C LYS A 926 -2.37 -9.18 -37.29
N ALA A 927 -3.45 -9.69 -36.72
CA ALA A 927 -4.63 -8.89 -36.38
C ALA A 927 -4.31 -7.82 -35.32
N TYR A 928 -3.48 -8.15 -34.32
CA TYR A 928 -3.03 -7.19 -33.31
C TYR A 928 -2.19 -6.07 -33.94
N LEU A 929 -1.20 -6.40 -34.77
CA LEU A 929 -0.38 -5.41 -35.46
C LEU A 929 -1.20 -4.54 -36.40
N ALA A 930 -2.10 -5.12 -37.20
CA ALA A 930 -2.97 -4.37 -38.11
C ALA A 930 -3.85 -3.36 -37.36
N ARG A 931 -4.42 -3.76 -36.22
CA ARG A 931 -5.19 -2.86 -35.36
C ARG A 931 -4.31 -1.74 -34.80
N ALA A 932 -3.13 -2.06 -34.29
CA ALA A 932 -2.21 -1.05 -33.77
C ALA A 932 -1.76 -0.05 -34.86
N SER A 933 -1.44 -0.54 -36.06
CA SER A 933 -1.13 0.32 -37.22
C SER A 933 -2.30 1.19 -37.65
N SER A 934 -3.54 0.67 -37.63
CA SER A 934 -4.74 1.46 -37.97
C SER A 934 -5.01 2.61 -36.99
N MET A 935 -4.44 2.54 -35.78
CA MET A 935 -4.49 3.59 -34.77
C MET A 935 -3.31 4.58 -34.88
N GLY A 936 -2.46 4.44 -35.90
CA GLY A 936 -1.27 5.28 -36.08
C GLY A 936 -0.14 5.01 -35.08
N LEU A 937 -0.12 3.83 -34.44
CA LEU A 937 0.90 3.50 -33.45
C LEU A 937 2.21 3.10 -34.14
N GLU A 938 3.33 3.67 -33.71
CA GLU A 938 4.65 3.23 -34.12
C GLU A 938 4.98 1.87 -33.49
N LEU A 939 5.28 0.89 -34.34
CA LEU A 939 5.52 -0.49 -33.90
C LEU A 939 7.01 -0.82 -33.92
N PRO A 940 7.56 -1.43 -32.86
CA PRO A 940 8.93 -1.91 -32.90
C PRO A 940 9.08 -3.00 -33.97
N LYS A 941 10.20 -2.98 -34.71
CA LYS A 941 10.56 -4.07 -35.62
C LYS A 941 10.67 -5.39 -34.83
N CYS A 942 9.82 -6.37 -35.11
CA CYS A 942 9.89 -7.72 -34.56
C CYS A 942 10.67 -8.66 -35.50
N VAL A 943 11.06 -9.85 -35.03
CA VAL A 943 11.69 -10.87 -35.90
C VAL A 943 10.64 -11.66 -36.69
N ASP A 944 10.94 -11.92 -37.97
CA ASP A 944 10.14 -12.79 -38.84
C ASP A 944 10.35 -14.27 -38.53
N ARG A 945 9.62 -15.17 -39.19
CA ARG A 945 9.80 -16.62 -39.04
C ARG A 945 11.23 -17.03 -39.45
N TYR A 946 11.92 -17.84 -38.65
CA TYR A 946 13.25 -18.33 -39.01
C TYR A 946 13.15 -19.48 -40.04
N PRO A 947 13.78 -19.38 -41.23
CA PRO A 947 13.74 -20.44 -42.23
C PRO A 947 14.34 -21.75 -41.70
N GLY A 948 13.65 -22.87 -41.94
CA GLY A 948 14.12 -24.21 -41.55
C GLY A 948 14.02 -24.55 -40.05
N PHE A 949 13.56 -23.64 -39.20
CA PHE A 949 13.32 -23.94 -37.78
C PHE A 949 11.96 -24.62 -37.58
N ASP A 950 11.96 -25.79 -36.92
CA ASP A 950 10.75 -26.55 -36.62
C ASP A 950 10.15 -26.07 -35.28
N TYR A 951 9.23 -25.11 -35.36
CA TYR A 951 8.50 -24.60 -34.18
C TYR A 951 7.46 -25.59 -33.61
N GLY A 952 7.26 -26.75 -34.26
CA GLY A 952 6.37 -27.81 -33.77
C GLY A 952 7.03 -28.73 -32.74
N LYS A 953 8.37 -28.81 -32.74
CA LYS A 953 9.17 -29.66 -31.84
C LYS A 953 9.70 -28.90 -30.63
#